data_AF-A0A3B0UI21-F1
#
_entry.id   AF-A0A3B0UI21-F1
#
_cell.length_a   1.000
_cell.length_b   1.000
_cell.length_c   1.000
_cell.angle_alpha   90.00
_cell.angle_beta   90.00
_cell.angle_gamma   90.00
#
_symmetry.space_group_name_H-M   'P 1'
#
loop_
_entity.id
_entity.type
_entity.pdbx_description
1 polymer ?
#
loop_
_entity_poly.entity_id
_entity_poly.type
_entity_poly.pdbx_seq_one_letter_code
_entity_poly.pdbx_strand_id
1 'polypeptide(L)'
;SFSARTIVYKGMFLAYQLGAFYPDLSDPDFTSALALIHQRFSTNTFPSWKLAHPYRMTAHNGEINTIRSNVNWMAARQASVASDRFGKDISKIWPVSYEGQSDTACFDNALEFLVRGGYSLPHAAMMLIPEAWAGNPLMDETRRAFYEYHAALMEPWDGPASMALSDGNQIVATLDRNGLRPARYFVTKDGLVVLASEAGTLKVPEEDIVEKWRLQPGKMLLIDLKEGRIIADDEIKQTLASSNPYPKWLARTQIVLEELPDVLPQAPKTFESLLDRQQAFGYTQEDIKVLLTPMACTGQEPLGSMGTDTPISALSQKSKLLYTYFKQNFAQVTNPPIDPIREESVMSLVSFIGPRPNLFDLKGLSRVKRLEVRQPILTNEDLEKIRTIGDIADNQFRTTTLDITYSTNSEIEGENLDTDMEAALANLCQMAEKRVRDGDNIIILSDRLIRADRIAIPALLATAAVHHHLIRKGLRTSSGLVIETGEAREIHHFAVLAGYGAEAINPYLAFETLSAMQAEGKLPPEVDDREVVHRYIKSVGKGLLKVMSKMGISTYQSYCGAQVFDAVGLSQKFVDRFFFGTATSIEGVGLKEVATETRRRHTLAFGDKLSLRRSLEFGGEFALRTRGEVHAWNATTVSHLQHAVRSNSSEKYEEFANAVNSSSKDLFNIRSLFRIKDASELGRKPIDISEVEPAKDIVKRFATGAMSYGSISREAHTNLAIAMNSMGAKSNTGEGGEEPDRFVPKSDGTSMRSAIKQVASGRFGVTTEYLANSDMIQIKMAQGAKPGEGGQLPGHKVDAVIAKVRHSTKGVGLISPPPHHDIYSIEDLAQLIYDLKNVNPKSDISVKLVSEVGVGTVAAGVTKARADHITVSGFDGGTGASPLTSIKNAGSPWEIGLAETHQTLVLNKLRSRVALQVDGGLKTGRDVVIGALLGADEFGFATAPLIASGCIMMRKCHLNTCPVGIATQDPVLRRRFTGKPEHIVNYFFFVAEEVRQIMASLGYASLNEMIGQINVLDRKKANDHYKSEGLDFSKLFFDPAMGEDVGIIHSELQDHHLEDVLDQKLIKEAAPALNGKDAVQITTEINNTDRTAGTMLSGVVASKFGHEGLDEDKIHIKLNGTAGQSFGAWLARGITMELEGEANDYVGKGLSGGRIIIYPSKRAKNIVAENSIIVGNTVLYGAIEGECYFRGVAGERFAVRNSGAIAVVEGVGDHGCEYMTGGVVAVLGGTGRNFAAGMSGGIAYVMDESGTFAN
;
A
#
# COMPACT_ATOMS: atom_id res chain seq x y z
N SER A 1 -24.27 -22.61 12.01
CA SER A 1 -25.04 -22.72 10.76
C SER A 1 -26.50 -23.00 11.10
N PHE A 2 -27.43 -22.86 10.15
CA PHE A 2 -28.81 -23.36 10.30
C PHE A 2 -29.29 -23.94 8.97
N SER A 3 -29.07 -25.23 8.77
CA SER A 3 -29.25 -25.92 7.50
C SER A 3 -29.45 -27.42 7.77
N ALA A 4 -30.23 -28.08 6.92
CA ALA A 4 -30.37 -29.54 6.92
C ALA A 4 -29.30 -30.25 6.07
N ARG A 5 -28.36 -29.49 5.47
CA ARG A 5 -27.29 -30.01 4.61
C ARG A 5 -25.89 -29.73 5.13
N THR A 6 -25.70 -28.64 5.86
CA THR A 6 -24.39 -28.17 6.30
C THR A 6 -24.39 -27.82 7.78
N ILE A 7 -23.37 -28.29 8.50
CA ILE A 7 -23.13 -27.98 9.90
C ILE A 7 -21.72 -27.41 10.06
N VAL A 8 -21.54 -26.41 10.95
CA VAL A 8 -20.25 -25.74 11.17
C VAL A 8 -19.87 -25.83 12.64
N TYR A 9 -18.78 -26.56 12.92
CA TYR A 9 -18.11 -26.62 14.21
C TYR A 9 -16.89 -25.70 14.18
N LYS A 10 -16.91 -24.63 14.99
CA LYS A 10 -15.83 -23.62 15.06
C LYS A 10 -15.63 -23.09 16.47
N GLY A 11 -14.47 -22.51 16.75
CA GLY A 11 -14.16 -21.92 18.06
C GLY A 11 -12.78 -21.27 18.15
N MET A 12 -12.43 -20.81 19.35
CA MET A 12 -11.17 -20.11 19.65
C MET A 12 -10.17 -21.06 20.32
N PHE A 13 -9.63 -22.00 19.57
CA PHE A 13 -8.64 -22.98 20.02
C PHE A 13 -7.64 -23.29 18.90
N LEU A 14 -6.50 -23.91 19.23
CA LEU A 14 -5.53 -24.35 18.23
C LEU A 14 -6.13 -25.48 17.39
N ALA A 15 -5.75 -25.60 16.11
CA ALA A 15 -6.38 -26.54 15.18
C ALA A 15 -6.37 -28.00 15.70
N TYR A 16 -5.29 -28.44 16.35
CA TYR A 16 -5.19 -29.80 16.91
C TYR A 16 -6.13 -30.05 18.10
N GLN A 17 -6.72 -29.01 18.70
CA GLN A 17 -7.64 -29.12 19.82
C GLN A 17 -9.11 -29.28 19.38
N LEU A 18 -9.41 -29.14 18.08
CA LEU A 18 -10.78 -29.15 17.55
C LEU A 18 -11.55 -30.44 17.93
N GLY A 19 -10.97 -31.61 17.69
CA GLY A 19 -11.60 -32.90 18.02
C GLY A 19 -11.73 -33.16 19.52
N ALA A 20 -10.81 -32.61 20.33
CA ALA A 20 -10.89 -32.72 21.78
C ALA A 20 -12.00 -31.83 22.36
N PHE A 21 -12.25 -30.67 21.75
CA PHE A 21 -13.29 -29.74 22.18
C PHE A 21 -14.70 -30.17 21.74
N TYR A 22 -14.83 -30.74 20.54
CA TYR A 22 -16.09 -31.25 19.99
C TYR A 22 -16.03 -32.77 19.79
N PRO A 23 -16.43 -33.56 20.81
CA PRO A 23 -16.40 -35.03 20.75
C PRO A 23 -17.20 -35.62 19.58
N ASP A 24 -18.25 -34.93 19.12
CA ASP A 24 -19.05 -35.29 17.95
C ASP A 24 -18.19 -35.58 16.72
N LEU A 25 -17.08 -34.85 16.52
CA LEU A 25 -16.18 -35.01 15.37
C LEU A 25 -15.36 -36.30 15.42
N SER A 26 -15.29 -36.95 16.58
CA SER A 26 -14.63 -38.24 16.76
C SER A 26 -15.62 -39.41 16.75
N ASP A 27 -16.92 -39.13 16.63
CA ASP A 27 -17.96 -40.15 16.58
C ASP A 27 -17.97 -40.84 15.19
N PRO A 28 -17.92 -42.18 15.10
CA PRO A 28 -17.97 -42.89 13.83
C PRO A 28 -19.22 -42.62 12.97
N ASP A 29 -20.33 -42.22 13.57
CA ASP A 29 -21.56 -41.85 12.84
C ASP A 29 -21.45 -40.47 12.18
N PHE A 30 -20.47 -39.65 12.58
CA PHE A 30 -20.20 -38.34 11.99
C PHE A 30 -19.46 -38.48 10.64
N THR A 31 -20.23 -38.83 9.60
CA THR A 31 -19.74 -39.02 8.24
C THR A 31 -20.11 -37.85 7.32
N SER A 32 -19.26 -37.55 6.34
CA SER A 32 -19.53 -36.48 5.37
C SER A 32 -18.85 -36.74 4.03
N ALA A 33 -19.50 -36.31 2.94
CA ALA A 33 -18.91 -36.27 1.60
C ALA A 33 -18.06 -34.99 1.35
N LEU A 34 -18.14 -34.01 2.26
CA LEU A 34 -17.51 -32.69 2.17
C LEU A 34 -16.96 -32.27 3.53
N ALA A 35 -15.74 -31.71 3.55
CA ALA A 35 -15.21 -30.99 4.70
C ALA A 35 -14.54 -29.69 4.26
N LEU A 36 -14.83 -28.59 4.97
CA LEU A 36 -14.12 -27.32 4.86
C LEU A 36 -13.49 -27.00 6.20
N ILE A 37 -12.17 -26.83 6.22
CA ILE A 37 -11.38 -26.58 7.42
C ILE A 37 -10.64 -25.25 7.24
N HIS A 38 -10.60 -24.43 8.29
CA HIS A 38 -9.91 -23.15 8.23
C HIS A 38 -9.33 -22.76 9.60
N GLN A 39 -8.06 -22.37 9.60
CA GLN A 39 -7.40 -21.72 10.74
C GLN A 39 -7.14 -20.25 10.40
N ARG A 40 -7.58 -19.34 11.28
CA ARG A 40 -7.47 -17.89 11.05
C ARG A 40 -6.28 -17.31 11.81
N PHE A 41 -5.48 -16.47 11.14
CA PHE A 41 -4.56 -15.54 11.78
C PHE A 41 -5.28 -14.20 12.00
N SER A 42 -5.30 -13.67 13.22
CA SER A 42 -6.00 -12.42 13.53
C SER A 42 -5.04 -11.29 13.85
N THR A 43 -5.17 -10.17 13.14
CA THR A 43 -4.49 -8.91 13.46
C THR A 43 -5.09 -8.26 14.72
N ASN A 44 -6.38 -8.49 14.99
CA ASN A 44 -7.07 -8.09 16.20
C ASN A 44 -6.86 -9.09 17.37
N THR A 45 -6.73 -8.59 18.60
CA THR A 45 -6.46 -9.39 19.82
C THR A 45 -7.65 -9.72 20.68
N PHE A 46 -8.83 -9.14 20.47
CA PHE A 46 -10.00 -9.57 21.21
C PHE A 46 -10.55 -10.84 20.54
N PRO A 47 -10.31 -12.03 21.12
CA PRO A 47 -10.79 -13.28 20.53
C PRO A 47 -12.31 -13.23 20.47
N SER A 48 -12.87 -13.46 19.28
CA SER A 48 -14.30 -13.50 19.07
C SER A 48 -14.68 -14.80 18.38
N TRP A 49 -15.43 -15.64 19.09
CA TRP A 49 -15.98 -16.89 18.58
C TRP A 49 -16.78 -16.70 17.29
N LYS A 50 -17.45 -15.56 17.16
CA LYS A 50 -18.27 -15.24 15.98
C LYS A 50 -17.43 -15.12 14.71
N LEU A 51 -16.19 -14.65 14.83
CA LEU A 51 -15.24 -14.38 13.75
C LEU A 51 -14.38 -15.59 13.35
N ALA A 52 -14.48 -16.72 14.07
CA ALA A 52 -13.86 -17.97 13.63
C ALA A 52 -14.49 -18.43 12.30
N HIS A 53 -13.73 -19.13 11.47
CA HIS A 53 -14.19 -19.73 10.22
C HIS A 53 -14.43 -21.24 10.41
N PRO A 54 -15.12 -21.92 9.47
CA PRO A 54 -15.84 -21.38 8.31
C PRO A 54 -17.07 -20.53 8.63
N TYR A 55 -17.56 -19.78 7.64
CA TYR A 55 -18.88 -19.13 7.68
C TYR A 55 -19.97 -20.05 7.12
N ARG A 56 -21.12 -19.52 6.66
CA ARG A 56 -22.27 -20.35 6.26
C ARG A 56 -22.02 -21.06 4.94
N MET A 57 -21.38 -20.37 4.01
CA MET A 57 -21.05 -20.85 2.67
C MET A 57 -19.57 -20.68 2.35
N THR A 58 -18.85 -19.79 3.05
CA THR A 58 -17.49 -19.38 2.69
C THR A 58 -16.43 -19.79 3.72
N ALA A 59 -15.30 -20.30 3.24
CA ALA A 59 -14.00 -20.24 3.91
C ALA A 59 -13.06 -19.39 3.04
N HIS A 60 -12.44 -18.38 3.64
CA HIS A 60 -11.62 -17.38 2.97
C HIS A 60 -10.28 -17.24 3.68
N ASN A 61 -9.20 -17.45 2.95
CA ASN A 61 -7.86 -17.05 3.37
C ASN A 61 -7.45 -15.84 2.50
N GLY A 62 -7.27 -14.68 3.15
CA GLY A 62 -7.05 -13.41 2.45
C GLY A 62 -7.70 -12.23 3.16
N GLU A 63 -7.85 -11.12 2.44
CA GLU A 63 -8.42 -9.85 2.92
C GLU A 63 -9.11 -9.14 1.75
N ILE A 64 -10.35 -8.66 1.94
CA ILE A 64 -11.09 -7.89 0.90
C ILE A 64 -10.82 -6.39 1.06
N ASN A 65 -9.89 -5.85 0.28
CA ASN A 65 -9.45 -4.46 0.37
C ASN A 65 -10.46 -3.42 -0.15
N THR A 66 -11.51 -3.86 -0.83
CA THR A 66 -12.61 -3.03 -1.34
C THR A 66 -13.85 -3.03 -0.45
N ILE A 67 -13.77 -3.67 0.72
CA ILE A 67 -14.94 -3.99 1.57
C ILE A 67 -15.85 -2.79 1.86
N ARG A 68 -15.28 -1.61 2.12
CA ARG A 68 -16.06 -0.40 2.44
C ARG A 68 -16.96 0.02 1.28
N SER A 69 -16.42 0.00 0.05
CA SER A 69 -17.20 0.26 -1.17
C SER A 69 -18.31 -0.76 -1.34
N ASN A 70 -17.96 -2.04 -1.21
CA ASN A 70 -18.88 -3.15 -1.44
C ASN A 70 -20.07 -3.12 -0.45
N VAL A 71 -19.80 -2.85 0.83
CA VAL A 71 -20.85 -2.70 1.84
C VAL A 71 -21.72 -1.48 1.56
N ASN A 72 -21.13 -0.34 1.19
CA ASN A 72 -21.87 0.88 0.85
C ASN A 72 -22.79 0.68 -0.36
N TRP A 73 -22.29 0.05 -1.43
CA TRP A 73 -23.06 -0.24 -2.62
C TRP A 73 -24.14 -1.30 -2.37
N MET A 74 -23.86 -2.32 -1.56
CA MET A 74 -24.88 -3.29 -1.13
C MET A 74 -25.99 -2.62 -0.31
N ALA A 75 -25.64 -1.73 0.62
CA ALA A 75 -26.61 -0.96 1.38
C ALA A 75 -27.45 -0.03 0.49
N ALA A 76 -26.84 0.61 -0.51
CA ALA A 76 -27.55 1.49 -1.44
C ALA A 76 -28.57 0.74 -2.33
N ARG A 77 -28.40 -0.58 -2.53
CA ARG A 77 -29.34 -1.44 -3.27
C ARG A 77 -30.60 -1.80 -2.48
N GLN A 78 -30.63 -1.56 -1.16
CA GLN A 78 -31.79 -1.86 -0.31
C GLN A 78 -33.09 -1.24 -0.83
N ALA A 79 -33.01 -0.04 -1.40
CA ALA A 79 -34.19 0.70 -1.88
C ALA A 79 -34.70 0.23 -3.26
N SER A 80 -33.85 -0.39 -4.08
CA SER A 80 -34.16 -0.71 -5.49
C SER A 80 -34.23 -2.20 -5.79
N VAL A 81 -33.75 -3.08 -4.89
CA VAL A 81 -33.75 -4.52 -5.15
C VAL A 81 -35.16 -5.11 -5.13
N ALA A 82 -35.44 -6.00 -6.09
CA ALA A 82 -36.65 -6.79 -6.15
C ALA A 82 -36.30 -8.23 -6.58
N SER A 83 -36.96 -9.22 -5.97
CA SER A 83 -36.75 -10.64 -6.28
C SER A 83 -38.09 -11.37 -6.32
N ASP A 84 -38.33 -12.13 -7.39
CA ASP A 84 -39.52 -12.98 -7.51
C ASP A 84 -39.53 -14.09 -6.44
N ARG A 85 -38.35 -14.56 -6.00
CA ARG A 85 -38.24 -15.63 -4.99
C ARG A 85 -38.60 -15.16 -3.59
N PHE A 86 -38.15 -13.97 -3.22
CA PHE A 86 -38.42 -13.40 -1.89
C PHE A 86 -39.74 -12.62 -1.85
N GLY A 87 -40.23 -12.12 -2.99
CA GLY A 87 -41.40 -11.27 -3.06
C GLY A 87 -41.27 -10.07 -2.11
N LYS A 88 -42.32 -9.81 -1.33
CA LYS A 88 -42.35 -8.71 -0.34
C LYS A 88 -41.44 -8.95 0.87
N ASP A 89 -41.05 -10.20 1.13
CA ASP A 89 -40.24 -10.56 2.29
C ASP A 89 -38.78 -10.18 2.14
N ILE A 90 -38.34 -9.73 0.95
CA ILE A 90 -37.00 -9.19 0.73
C ILE A 90 -36.65 -8.05 1.69
N SER A 91 -37.65 -7.27 2.12
CA SER A 91 -37.47 -6.18 3.09
C SER A 91 -37.06 -6.68 4.49
N LYS A 92 -37.33 -7.95 4.83
CA LYS A 92 -36.98 -8.55 6.13
C LYS A 92 -35.51 -8.94 6.25
N ILE A 93 -34.77 -8.98 5.13
CA ILE A 93 -33.38 -9.45 5.06
C ILE A 93 -32.40 -8.32 5.42
N TRP A 94 -32.84 -7.06 5.36
CA TRP A 94 -31.96 -5.92 5.55
C TRP A 94 -31.69 -5.59 7.04
N PRO A 95 -30.46 -5.17 7.38
CA PRO A 95 -29.30 -5.05 6.49
C PRO A 95 -28.65 -6.41 6.18
N VAL A 96 -28.20 -6.60 4.93
CA VAL A 96 -27.47 -7.84 4.52
C VAL A 96 -26.16 -8.00 5.31
N SER A 97 -25.46 -6.89 5.55
CA SER A 97 -24.23 -6.86 6.36
C SER A 97 -24.38 -5.82 7.46
N TYR A 98 -24.01 -6.20 8.69
CA TYR A 98 -24.05 -5.31 9.86
C TYR A 98 -22.69 -4.68 10.09
N GLU A 99 -22.69 -3.49 10.68
CA GLU A 99 -21.46 -2.81 11.11
C GLU A 99 -20.67 -3.68 12.12
N GLY A 100 -19.35 -3.70 11.99
CA GLY A 100 -18.44 -4.47 12.85
C GLY A 100 -18.26 -5.96 12.49
N GLN A 101 -18.87 -6.44 11.40
CA GLN A 101 -18.55 -7.76 10.84
C GLN A 101 -17.19 -7.76 10.13
N SER A 102 -16.53 -8.93 10.06
CA SER A 102 -15.32 -9.04 9.23
C SER A 102 -15.67 -8.96 7.74
N ASP A 103 -14.68 -8.60 6.94
CA ASP A 103 -14.72 -8.60 5.49
C ASP A 103 -15.32 -9.90 4.89
N THR A 104 -14.87 -11.05 5.40
CA THR A 104 -15.32 -12.37 4.97
C THR A 104 -16.78 -12.62 5.35
N ALA A 105 -17.22 -12.16 6.52
CA ALA A 105 -18.62 -12.28 6.91
C ALA A 105 -19.52 -11.49 5.97
N CYS A 106 -19.11 -10.27 5.61
CA CYS A 106 -19.83 -9.44 4.63
C CYS A 106 -19.88 -10.11 3.24
N PHE A 107 -18.80 -10.76 2.82
CA PHE A 107 -18.78 -11.54 1.57
C PHE A 107 -19.69 -12.77 1.63
N ASP A 108 -19.65 -13.54 2.72
CA ASP A 108 -20.54 -14.69 2.95
C ASP A 108 -22.02 -14.26 2.89
N ASN A 109 -22.37 -13.12 3.49
CA ASN A 109 -23.72 -12.57 3.42
C ASN A 109 -24.13 -12.19 1.98
N ALA A 110 -23.23 -11.55 1.22
CA ALA A 110 -23.49 -11.17 -0.17
C ALA A 110 -23.63 -12.40 -1.08
N LEU A 111 -22.78 -13.41 -0.89
CA LEU A 111 -22.85 -14.69 -1.60
C LEU A 111 -24.15 -15.43 -1.28
N GLU A 112 -24.50 -15.55 0.01
CA GLU A 112 -25.76 -16.17 0.43
C GLU A 112 -26.97 -15.42 -0.15
N PHE A 113 -26.94 -14.08 -0.16
CA PHE A 113 -27.99 -13.26 -0.76
C PHE A 113 -28.19 -13.55 -2.26
N LEU A 114 -27.10 -13.63 -3.03
CA LEU A 114 -27.14 -13.97 -4.46
C LEU A 114 -27.66 -15.39 -4.69
N VAL A 115 -27.12 -16.39 -4.00
CA VAL A 115 -27.47 -17.80 -4.21
C VAL A 115 -28.92 -18.06 -3.81
N ARG A 116 -29.37 -17.53 -2.67
CA ARG A 116 -30.77 -17.65 -2.25
C ARG A 116 -31.72 -16.89 -3.20
N GLY A 117 -31.27 -15.75 -3.72
CA GLY A 117 -32.04 -14.91 -4.63
C GLY A 117 -32.23 -15.46 -6.05
N GLY A 118 -31.43 -16.43 -6.50
CA GLY A 118 -31.59 -16.95 -7.86
C GLY A 118 -30.40 -17.67 -8.45
N TYR A 119 -29.21 -17.19 -8.11
CA TYR A 119 -27.97 -17.55 -8.79
C TYR A 119 -27.49 -18.95 -8.41
N SER A 120 -26.90 -19.66 -9.38
CA SER A 120 -26.06 -20.82 -9.05
C SER A 120 -24.79 -20.35 -8.30
N LEU A 121 -24.22 -21.20 -7.46
CA LEU A 121 -22.98 -20.91 -6.74
C LEU A 121 -21.83 -20.40 -7.65
N PRO A 122 -21.48 -21.06 -8.77
CA PRO A 122 -20.42 -20.56 -9.66
C PRO A 122 -20.74 -19.22 -10.30
N HIS A 123 -22.00 -18.97 -10.69
CA HIS A 123 -22.41 -17.67 -11.24
C HIS A 123 -22.28 -16.54 -10.21
N ALA A 124 -22.72 -16.76 -8.97
CA ALA A 124 -22.56 -15.77 -7.90
C ALA A 124 -21.07 -15.49 -7.60
N ALA A 125 -20.24 -16.53 -7.59
CA ALA A 125 -18.79 -16.39 -7.40
C ALA A 125 -18.14 -15.59 -8.54
N MET A 126 -18.48 -15.86 -9.82
CA MET A 126 -17.97 -15.10 -10.98
C MET A 126 -18.44 -13.63 -11.00
N MET A 127 -19.55 -13.30 -10.33
CA MET A 127 -20.00 -11.91 -10.19
C MET A 127 -19.25 -11.15 -9.08
N LEU A 128 -19.01 -11.81 -7.94
CA LEU A 128 -18.31 -11.19 -6.81
C LEU A 128 -16.79 -11.12 -7.04
N ILE A 129 -16.21 -12.17 -7.63
CA ILE A 129 -14.77 -12.30 -7.92
C ILE A 129 -14.58 -12.53 -9.43
N PRO A 130 -14.84 -11.51 -10.28
CA PRO A 130 -14.71 -11.65 -11.73
C PRO A 130 -13.25 -11.66 -12.18
N GLU A 131 -12.98 -12.42 -13.25
CA GLU A 131 -11.71 -12.38 -13.97
C GLU A 131 -11.37 -10.97 -14.48
N ALA A 132 -10.07 -10.71 -14.70
CA ALA A 132 -9.62 -9.54 -15.44
C ALA A 132 -10.03 -9.65 -16.93
N TRP A 133 -11.17 -9.07 -17.26
CA TRP A 133 -11.78 -9.13 -18.60
C TRP A 133 -11.50 -7.89 -19.46
N ALA A 134 -11.39 -6.72 -18.82
CA ALA A 134 -11.23 -5.44 -19.52
C ALA A 134 -9.85 -5.36 -20.20
N GLY A 135 -9.85 -5.19 -21.52
CA GLY A 135 -8.60 -5.10 -22.30
C GLY A 135 -7.82 -6.41 -22.43
N ASN A 136 -8.39 -7.56 -22.04
CA ASN A 136 -7.73 -8.86 -22.17
C ASN A 136 -7.94 -9.45 -23.59
N PRO A 137 -6.90 -9.49 -24.45
CA PRO A 137 -7.03 -9.98 -25.82
C PRO A 137 -7.17 -11.51 -25.91
N LEU A 138 -6.72 -12.24 -24.88
CA LEU A 138 -6.74 -13.70 -24.83
C LEU A 138 -8.10 -14.28 -24.43
N MET A 139 -9.01 -13.45 -23.90
CA MET A 139 -10.35 -13.87 -23.49
C MET A 139 -11.28 -13.94 -24.71
N ASP A 140 -12.04 -15.04 -24.82
CA ASP A 140 -13.04 -15.20 -25.87
C ASP A 140 -14.15 -14.13 -25.76
N GLU A 141 -14.72 -13.73 -26.90
CA GLU A 141 -15.69 -12.63 -26.96
C GLU A 141 -16.97 -12.93 -26.16
N THR A 142 -17.39 -14.20 -26.07
CA THR A 142 -18.63 -14.58 -25.37
C THR A 142 -18.45 -14.45 -23.86
N ARG A 143 -17.31 -14.90 -23.33
CA ARG A 143 -16.91 -14.75 -21.93
C ARG A 143 -16.64 -13.29 -21.57
N ARG A 144 -15.98 -12.52 -22.45
CA ARG A 144 -15.80 -11.07 -22.26
C ARG A 144 -17.15 -10.36 -22.15
N ALA A 145 -18.08 -10.65 -23.07
CA ALA A 145 -19.42 -10.08 -23.03
C ALA A 145 -20.21 -10.48 -21.78
N PHE A 146 -20.03 -11.70 -21.26
CA PHE A 146 -20.60 -12.11 -19.99
C PHE A 146 -20.10 -11.22 -18.84
N TYR A 147 -18.79 -11.06 -18.67
CA TYR A 147 -18.25 -10.26 -17.58
C TYR A 147 -18.62 -8.79 -17.70
N GLU A 148 -18.55 -8.24 -18.91
CA GLU A 148 -18.91 -6.85 -19.19
C GLU A 148 -20.40 -6.58 -18.91
N TYR A 149 -21.29 -7.55 -19.17
CA TYR A 149 -22.71 -7.45 -18.78
C TYR A 149 -22.87 -7.38 -17.26
N HIS A 150 -22.14 -8.22 -16.52
CA HIS A 150 -22.23 -8.30 -15.06
C HIS A 150 -21.50 -7.18 -14.31
N ALA A 151 -20.51 -6.54 -14.94
CA ALA A 151 -19.81 -5.39 -14.36
C ALA A 151 -20.75 -4.19 -14.07
N ALA A 152 -21.85 -4.06 -14.83
CA ALA A 152 -22.90 -3.07 -14.54
C ALA A 152 -23.80 -3.47 -13.36
N LEU A 153 -23.83 -4.75 -12.98
CA LEU A 153 -24.64 -5.28 -11.88
C LEU A 153 -23.90 -5.23 -10.55
N MET A 154 -22.64 -5.67 -10.52
CA MET A 154 -21.86 -5.88 -9.30
C MET A 154 -20.43 -5.39 -9.49
N GLU A 155 -19.99 -4.52 -8.58
CA GLU A 155 -18.60 -4.15 -8.43
C GLU A 155 -17.77 -5.31 -7.85
N PRO A 156 -16.52 -5.53 -8.31
CA PRO A 156 -15.67 -6.61 -7.78
C PRO A 156 -15.36 -6.47 -6.29
N TRP A 157 -15.43 -7.59 -5.57
CA TRP A 157 -14.94 -7.74 -4.21
C TRP A 157 -13.47 -8.14 -4.25
N ASP A 158 -12.63 -7.13 -4.48
CA ASP A 158 -11.19 -7.27 -4.72
C ASP A 158 -10.37 -7.40 -3.42
N GLY A 159 -9.15 -7.91 -3.58
CA GLY A 159 -8.18 -8.20 -2.50
C GLY A 159 -7.62 -9.63 -2.61
N PRO A 160 -6.52 -9.97 -1.91
CA PRO A 160 -6.01 -11.35 -1.89
C PRO A 160 -7.09 -12.29 -1.40
N ALA A 161 -7.37 -13.36 -2.15
CA ALA A 161 -8.38 -14.32 -1.74
C ALA A 161 -8.09 -15.72 -2.29
N SER A 162 -8.00 -16.69 -1.39
CA SER A 162 -8.23 -18.10 -1.68
C SER A 162 -9.56 -18.49 -1.05
N MET A 163 -10.55 -18.73 -1.91
CA MET A 163 -11.94 -18.93 -1.52
C MET A 163 -12.33 -20.40 -1.73
N ALA A 164 -12.91 -21.01 -0.71
CA ALA A 164 -13.65 -22.26 -0.82
C ALA A 164 -15.10 -22.01 -0.43
N LEU A 165 -16.01 -22.19 -1.39
CA LEU A 165 -17.43 -21.86 -1.29
C LEU A 165 -18.27 -23.13 -1.43
N SER A 166 -19.34 -23.26 -0.64
CA SER A 166 -20.26 -24.40 -0.76
C SER A 166 -21.70 -24.06 -0.38
N ASP A 167 -22.65 -24.63 -1.12
CA ASP A 167 -24.08 -24.66 -0.78
C ASP A 167 -24.54 -26.00 -0.16
N GLY A 168 -23.59 -26.93 0.05
CA GLY A 168 -23.79 -28.30 0.51
C GLY A 168 -24.01 -29.34 -0.60
N ASN A 169 -24.17 -28.93 -1.87
CA ASN A 169 -24.21 -29.85 -3.03
C ASN A 169 -23.00 -29.68 -3.93
N GLN A 170 -22.53 -28.44 -4.06
CA GLN A 170 -21.39 -28.05 -4.87
C GLN A 170 -20.30 -27.46 -4.00
N ILE A 171 -19.05 -27.62 -4.45
CA ILE A 171 -17.87 -26.98 -3.89
C ILE A 171 -17.24 -26.17 -5.00
N VAL A 172 -17.10 -24.87 -4.80
CA VAL A 172 -16.40 -23.98 -5.72
C VAL A 172 -15.18 -23.45 -5.01
N ALA A 173 -13.99 -23.74 -5.54
CA ALA A 173 -12.77 -23.08 -5.11
C ALA A 173 -12.26 -22.14 -6.20
N THR A 174 -11.89 -20.91 -5.82
CA THR A 174 -11.39 -19.88 -6.75
C THR A 174 -10.38 -19.00 -6.04
N LEU A 175 -9.50 -18.39 -6.83
CA LEU A 175 -8.63 -17.31 -6.37
C LEU A 175 -9.20 -15.95 -6.75
N ASP A 176 -8.66 -14.91 -6.13
CA ASP A 176 -8.79 -13.55 -6.64
C ASP A 176 -8.15 -13.40 -8.03
N ARG A 177 -8.44 -12.28 -8.70
CA ARG A 177 -8.01 -12.01 -10.08
C ARG A 177 -6.49 -11.99 -10.26
N ASN A 178 -5.72 -11.75 -9.20
CA ASN A 178 -4.26 -11.64 -9.20
C ASN A 178 -3.58 -12.90 -8.66
N GLY A 179 -4.34 -13.84 -8.09
CA GLY A 179 -3.86 -15.09 -7.48
C GLY A 179 -2.85 -14.85 -6.36
N LEU A 180 -3.21 -13.98 -5.41
CA LEU A 180 -2.29 -13.51 -4.36
C LEU A 180 -2.19 -14.49 -3.17
N ARG A 181 -2.95 -15.58 -3.16
CA ARG A 181 -2.91 -16.61 -2.11
C ARG A 181 -2.71 -18.01 -2.73
N PRO A 182 -1.94 -18.88 -2.07
CA PRO A 182 -1.69 -20.22 -2.58
C PRO A 182 -2.91 -21.13 -2.37
N ALA A 183 -3.14 -22.02 -3.33
CA ALA A 183 -4.10 -23.11 -3.22
C ALA A 183 -3.66 -24.27 -4.13
N ARG A 184 -3.31 -25.39 -3.52
CA ARG A 184 -2.88 -26.62 -4.19
C ARG A 184 -3.89 -27.71 -3.97
N TYR A 185 -4.00 -28.60 -4.95
CA TYR A 185 -4.84 -29.78 -4.80
C TYR A 185 -4.22 -31.01 -5.43
N PHE A 186 -4.67 -32.16 -4.94
CA PHE A 186 -4.41 -33.44 -5.60
C PHE A 186 -5.69 -34.26 -5.68
N VAL A 187 -5.71 -35.18 -6.65
CA VAL A 187 -6.79 -36.13 -6.87
C VAL A 187 -6.24 -37.54 -6.73
N THR A 188 -6.94 -38.39 -5.99
CA THR A 188 -6.58 -39.80 -5.83
C THR A 188 -7.38 -40.70 -6.78
N LYS A 189 -6.90 -41.94 -6.97
CA LYS A 189 -7.55 -42.96 -7.82
C LYS A 189 -8.98 -43.32 -7.41
N ASP A 190 -9.35 -43.12 -6.15
CA ASP A 190 -10.69 -43.34 -5.58
C ASP A 190 -11.58 -42.09 -5.61
N GLY A 191 -11.10 -40.98 -6.19
CA GLY A 191 -11.88 -39.77 -6.41
C GLY A 191 -11.90 -38.79 -5.24
N LEU A 192 -11.03 -38.95 -4.23
CA LEU A 192 -10.84 -37.95 -3.19
C LEU A 192 -10.09 -36.75 -3.77
N VAL A 193 -10.64 -35.56 -3.56
CA VAL A 193 -9.99 -34.29 -3.90
C VAL A 193 -9.63 -33.57 -2.60
N VAL A 194 -8.35 -33.27 -2.43
CA VAL A 194 -7.85 -32.50 -1.29
C VAL A 194 -7.31 -31.19 -1.80
N LEU A 195 -7.91 -30.07 -1.38
CA LEU A 195 -7.40 -28.73 -1.62
C LEU A 195 -6.92 -28.12 -0.31
N ALA A 196 -5.72 -27.57 -0.32
CA ALA A 196 -5.10 -26.91 0.83
C ALA A 196 -4.24 -25.72 0.40
N SER A 197 -3.97 -24.81 1.32
CA SER A 197 -3.06 -23.68 1.07
C SER A 197 -1.62 -24.14 0.80
N GLU A 198 -1.21 -25.29 1.35
CA GLU A 198 0.11 -25.87 1.17
C GLU A 198 0.01 -27.36 0.82
N ALA A 199 0.99 -27.87 0.07
CA ALA A 199 1.18 -29.30 -0.13
C ALA A 199 1.66 -29.98 1.16
N GLY A 200 1.40 -31.29 1.28
CA GLY A 200 1.85 -32.11 2.41
C GLY A 200 1.00 -32.04 3.67
N THR A 201 -0.19 -31.42 3.62
CA THR A 201 -1.11 -31.26 4.77
C THR A 201 -1.77 -32.57 5.21
N LEU A 202 -1.99 -33.50 4.27
CA LEU A 202 -2.47 -34.86 4.54
C LEU A 202 -1.50 -35.89 3.97
N LYS A 203 -1.27 -36.98 4.71
CA LYS A 203 -0.44 -38.09 4.25
C LYS A 203 -1.27 -39.02 3.36
N VAL A 204 -0.96 -39.02 2.07
CA VAL A 204 -1.56 -39.91 1.07
C VAL A 204 -0.42 -40.65 0.34
N PRO A 205 -0.54 -41.96 0.07
CA PRO A 205 0.45 -42.68 -0.72
C PRO A 205 0.63 -42.06 -2.11
N GLU A 206 1.87 -41.79 -2.51
CA GLU A 206 2.19 -41.17 -3.80
C GLU A 206 1.72 -42.01 -5.00
N GLU A 207 1.68 -43.34 -4.84
CA GLU A 207 1.13 -44.26 -5.84
C GLU A 207 -0.39 -44.19 -6.00
N ASP A 208 -1.11 -43.53 -5.10
CA ASP A 208 -2.57 -43.38 -5.18
C ASP A 208 -2.99 -42.05 -5.84
N ILE A 209 -2.06 -41.10 -5.99
CA ILE A 209 -2.31 -39.79 -6.56
C ILE A 209 -2.25 -39.85 -8.09
N VAL A 210 -3.31 -39.40 -8.76
CA VAL A 210 -3.42 -39.37 -10.23
C VAL A 210 -3.26 -37.97 -10.81
N GLU A 211 -3.44 -36.92 -10.00
CA GLU A 211 -3.27 -35.54 -10.41
C GLU A 211 -2.74 -34.71 -9.24
N LYS A 212 -1.78 -33.81 -9.51
CA LYS A 212 -1.29 -32.78 -8.59
C LYS A 212 -1.27 -31.44 -9.31
N TRP A 213 -2.03 -30.47 -8.83
CA TRP A 213 -2.13 -29.17 -9.47
C TRP A 213 -2.40 -28.03 -8.47
N ARG A 214 -2.71 -26.85 -9.00
CA ARG A 214 -3.03 -25.64 -8.22
C ARG A 214 -4.22 -24.89 -8.79
N LEU A 215 -4.85 -24.04 -7.98
CA LEU A 215 -5.73 -23.02 -8.51
C LEU A 215 -4.91 -21.93 -9.21
N GLN A 216 -5.48 -21.35 -10.26
CA GLN A 216 -4.86 -20.31 -11.06
C GLN A 216 -5.71 -19.04 -11.01
N PRO A 217 -5.10 -17.83 -11.10
CA PRO A 217 -5.86 -16.59 -11.11
C PRO A 217 -6.98 -16.62 -12.15
N GLY A 218 -8.21 -16.36 -11.70
CA GLY A 218 -9.38 -16.33 -12.57
C GLY A 218 -9.98 -17.70 -12.93
N LYS A 219 -9.36 -18.84 -12.58
CA LYS A 219 -9.94 -20.18 -12.80
C LYS A 219 -10.65 -20.71 -11.56
N MET A 220 -11.63 -21.59 -11.79
CA MET A 220 -12.43 -22.23 -10.73
C MET A 220 -12.24 -23.75 -10.74
N LEU A 221 -12.18 -24.34 -9.55
CA LEU A 221 -12.35 -25.78 -9.32
C LEU A 221 -13.76 -26.03 -8.79
N LEU A 222 -14.62 -26.66 -9.59
CA LEU A 222 -15.98 -27.03 -9.20
C LEU A 222 -16.09 -28.54 -9.03
N ILE A 223 -16.55 -28.97 -7.84
CA ILE A 223 -16.91 -30.35 -7.56
C ILE A 223 -18.43 -30.38 -7.36
N ASP A 224 -19.13 -31.18 -8.17
CA ASP A 224 -20.57 -31.39 -8.02
C ASP A 224 -20.84 -32.78 -7.43
N LEU A 225 -21.35 -32.81 -6.20
CA LEU A 225 -21.62 -34.06 -5.48
C LEU A 225 -22.85 -34.80 -6.02
N LYS A 226 -23.72 -34.13 -6.79
CA LYS A 226 -24.86 -34.77 -7.45
C LYS A 226 -24.47 -35.42 -8.77
N GLU A 227 -23.59 -34.78 -9.53
CA GLU A 227 -23.05 -35.36 -10.77
C GLU A 227 -21.91 -36.36 -10.49
N GLY A 228 -21.25 -36.26 -9.32
CA GLY A 228 -20.18 -37.17 -8.91
C GLY A 228 -18.88 -36.95 -9.68
N ARG A 229 -18.60 -35.71 -10.12
CA ARG A 229 -17.42 -35.38 -10.92
C ARG A 229 -16.88 -33.97 -10.64
N ILE A 230 -15.64 -33.74 -11.05
CA ILE A 230 -15.03 -32.41 -11.18
C ILE A 230 -15.52 -31.82 -12.52
N ILE A 231 -16.04 -30.59 -12.48
CA ILE A 231 -16.47 -29.84 -13.66
C ILE A 231 -15.34 -28.88 -14.04
N ALA A 232 -14.87 -28.95 -15.28
CA ALA A 232 -13.76 -28.15 -15.77
C ALA A 232 -14.12 -26.65 -15.85
N ASP A 233 -13.16 -25.77 -15.57
CA ASP A 233 -13.32 -24.31 -15.60
C ASP A 233 -13.98 -23.80 -16.90
N ASP A 234 -13.50 -24.28 -18.05
CA ASP A 234 -14.03 -23.88 -19.35
C ASP A 234 -15.47 -24.36 -19.58
N GLU A 235 -15.84 -25.53 -19.05
CA GLU A 235 -17.22 -26.03 -19.13
C GLU A 235 -18.18 -25.11 -18.33
N ILE A 236 -17.78 -24.72 -17.11
CA ILE A 236 -18.56 -23.81 -16.25
C ILE A 236 -18.78 -22.48 -16.96
N LYS A 237 -17.67 -21.86 -17.38
CA LYS A 237 -17.67 -20.51 -17.95
C LYS A 237 -18.35 -20.47 -19.30
N GLN A 238 -18.13 -21.47 -20.16
CA GLN A 238 -18.82 -21.56 -21.46
C GLN A 238 -20.33 -21.72 -21.26
N THR A 239 -20.75 -22.56 -20.31
CA THR A 239 -22.18 -22.76 -19.99
C THR A 239 -22.83 -21.46 -19.51
N LEU A 240 -22.18 -20.75 -18.59
CA LEU A 240 -22.71 -19.49 -18.05
C LEU A 240 -22.65 -18.35 -19.07
N ALA A 241 -21.56 -18.22 -19.82
CA ALA A 241 -21.41 -17.20 -20.86
C ALA A 241 -22.32 -17.44 -22.06
N SER A 242 -22.74 -18.69 -22.33
CA SER A 242 -23.69 -19.03 -23.39
C SER A 242 -25.15 -19.11 -22.92
N SER A 243 -25.41 -18.96 -21.61
CA SER A 243 -26.76 -19.08 -21.03
C SER A 243 -27.75 -18.05 -21.57
N ASN A 244 -27.24 -16.91 -22.04
CA ASN A 244 -27.99 -15.85 -22.68
C ASN A 244 -27.15 -15.23 -23.82
N PRO A 245 -27.77 -14.57 -24.81
CA PRO A 245 -27.04 -13.96 -25.92
C PRO A 245 -26.41 -12.61 -25.52
N TYR A 246 -25.49 -12.61 -24.54
CA TYR A 246 -24.87 -11.40 -23.99
C TYR A 246 -24.26 -10.49 -25.07
N PRO A 247 -23.52 -10.97 -26.10
CA PRO A 247 -23.00 -10.09 -27.14
C PRO A 247 -24.10 -9.29 -27.85
N LYS A 248 -25.25 -9.92 -28.12
CA LYS A 248 -26.40 -9.26 -28.75
C LYS A 248 -27.09 -8.28 -27.78
N TRP A 249 -27.11 -8.60 -26.49
CA TRP A 249 -27.64 -7.70 -25.48
C TRP A 249 -26.76 -6.46 -25.36
N LEU A 250 -25.44 -6.63 -25.24
CA LEU A 250 -24.49 -5.53 -25.17
C LEU A 250 -24.54 -4.62 -26.39
N ALA A 251 -24.49 -5.18 -27.60
CA ALA A 251 -24.59 -4.40 -28.84
C ALA A 251 -25.88 -3.58 -28.93
N ARG A 252 -26.96 -4.01 -28.25
CA ARG A 252 -28.23 -3.26 -28.18
C ARG A 252 -28.26 -2.24 -27.06
N THR A 253 -27.64 -2.51 -25.91
CA THR A 253 -27.80 -1.72 -24.68
C THR A 253 -26.66 -0.75 -24.41
N GLN A 254 -25.47 -1.02 -24.91
CA GLN A 254 -24.28 -0.24 -24.59
C GLN A 254 -24.23 1.05 -25.39
N ILE A 255 -23.96 2.14 -24.68
CA ILE A 255 -23.59 3.43 -25.26
C ILE A 255 -22.18 3.73 -24.74
N VAL A 256 -21.18 3.68 -25.62
CA VAL A 256 -19.80 4.10 -25.33
C VAL A 256 -19.70 5.59 -25.64
N LEU A 257 -19.44 6.41 -24.63
CA LEU A 257 -19.48 7.88 -24.75
C LEU A 257 -18.55 8.41 -25.84
N GLU A 258 -17.34 7.85 -25.93
CA GLU A 258 -16.29 8.27 -26.86
C GLU A 258 -16.64 7.98 -28.32
N GLU A 259 -17.58 7.07 -28.58
CA GLU A 259 -18.03 6.68 -29.92
C GLU A 259 -19.25 7.49 -30.39
N LEU A 260 -19.86 8.28 -29.50
CA LEU A 260 -20.95 9.18 -29.87
C LEU A 260 -20.43 10.35 -30.71
N PRO A 261 -21.24 10.85 -31.67
CA PRO A 261 -20.88 11.99 -32.49
C PRO A 261 -20.71 13.24 -31.62
N ASP A 262 -19.82 14.13 -32.04
CA ASP A 262 -19.64 15.41 -31.37
C ASP A 262 -20.91 16.27 -31.47
N VAL A 263 -21.18 17.02 -30.41
CA VAL A 263 -22.36 17.89 -30.29
C VAL A 263 -21.93 19.34 -30.10
N LEU A 264 -22.85 20.27 -30.39
CA LEU A 264 -22.60 21.69 -30.14
C LEU A 264 -22.52 21.95 -28.62
N PRO A 265 -21.53 22.72 -28.14
CA PRO A 265 -21.43 23.04 -26.72
C PRO A 265 -22.66 23.80 -26.20
N GLN A 266 -23.27 23.25 -25.15
CA GLN A 266 -24.36 23.85 -24.37
C GLN A 266 -23.88 24.43 -23.04
N ALA A 267 -22.65 24.12 -22.61
CA ALA A 267 -22.05 24.70 -21.41
C ALA A 267 -22.18 26.24 -21.38
N PRO A 268 -22.52 26.83 -20.22
CA PRO A 268 -22.58 28.28 -20.08
C PRO A 268 -21.26 28.96 -20.46
N LYS A 269 -21.33 30.04 -21.25
CA LYS A 269 -20.14 30.86 -21.53
C LYS A 269 -19.64 31.51 -20.24
N THR A 270 -18.34 31.42 -20.01
CA THR A 270 -17.67 32.11 -18.90
C THR A 270 -17.40 33.55 -19.30
N PHE A 271 -17.77 34.51 -18.43
CA PHE A 271 -17.60 35.94 -18.68
C PHE A 271 -16.31 36.50 -18.08
N GLU A 272 -15.78 35.84 -17.06
CA GLU A 272 -14.55 36.22 -16.36
C GLU A 272 -13.28 35.75 -17.10
N SER A 273 -12.17 36.46 -16.89
CA SER A 273 -10.91 36.10 -17.53
C SER A 273 -10.39 34.73 -17.06
N LEU A 274 -9.53 34.10 -17.87
CA LEU A 274 -8.87 32.84 -17.46
C LEU A 274 -8.08 33.02 -16.16
N LEU A 275 -7.40 34.16 -16.01
CA LEU A 275 -6.59 34.46 -14.83
C LEU A 275 -7.45 34.58 -13.56
N ASP A 276 -8.58 35.28 -13.62
CA ASP A 276 -9.44 35.47 -12.44
C ASP A 276 -10.03 34.14 -11.99
N ARG A 277 -10.45 33.30 -12.94
CA ARG A 277 -10.93 31.93 -12.64
C ARG A 277 -9.83 31.08 -12.03
N GLN A 278 -8.64 31.07 -12.62
CA GLN A 278 -7.48 30.36 -12.05
C GLN A 278 -7.19 30.80 -10.62
N GLN A 279 -7.23 32.11 -10.33
CA GLN A 279 -7.02 32.64 -8.97
C GLN A 279 -8.13 32.21 -8.00
N ALA A 280 -9.39 32.27 -8.43
CA ALA A 280 -10.52 31.89 -7.59
C ALA A 280 -10.47 30.42 -7.16
N PHE A 281 -10.05 29.53 -8.08
CA PHE A 281 -9.80 28.11 -7.82
C PHE A 281 -8.41 27.80 -7.23
N GLY A 282 -7.62 28.83 -6.93
CA GLY A 282 -6.35 28.71 -6.20
C GLY A 282 -5.19 28.12 -7.01
N TYR A 283 -5.17 28.28 -8.33
CA TYR A 283 -4.03 27.90 -9.17
C TYR A 283 -2.82 28.76 -8.85
N THR A 284 -1.64 28.14 -8.85
CA THR A 284 -0.37 28.83 -8.66
C THR A 284 0.55 28.69 -9.87
N GLN A 285 1.57 29.54 -9.96
CA GLN A 285 2.63 29.37 -10.97
C GLN A 285 3.41 28.06 -10.75
N GLU A 286 3.51 27.60 -9.50
CA GLU A 286 4.14 26.33 -9.18
C GLU A 286 3.31 25.16 -9.73
N ASP A 287 1.98 25.18 -9.59
CA ASP A 287 1.10 24.15 -10.15
C ASP A 287 1.30 24.03 -11.66
N ILE A 288 1.28 25.17 -12.36
CA ILE A 288 1.46 25.19 -13.82
C ILE A 288 2.82 24.62 -14.20
N LYS A 289 3.90 25.12 -13.60
CA LYS A 289 5.27 24.79 -14.01
C LYS A 289 5.70 23.38 -13.58
N VAL A 290 5.33 22.98 -12.38
CA VAL A 290 5.83 21.74 -11.74
C VAL A 290 4.90 20.57 -12.02
N LEU A 291 3.59 20.79 -12.19
CA LEU A 291 2.59 19.73 -12.39
C LEU A 291 2.04 19.71 -13.81
N LEU A 292 1.35 20.78 -14.24
CA LEU A 292 0.63 20.77 -15.52
C LEU A 292 1.59 20.65 -16.71
N THR A 293 2.68 21.41 -16.75
CA THR A 293 3.66 21.35 -17.85
C THR A 293 4.24 19.94 -18.03
N PRO A 294 4.81 19.26 -17.01
CA PRO A 294 5.34 17.92 -17.21
C PRO A 294 4.28 16.89 -17.61
N MET A 295 3.07 16.98 -17.06
CA MET A 295 1.96 16.10 -17.41
C MET A 295 1.54 16.24 -18.87
N ALA A 296 1.42 17.47 -19.37
CA ALA A 296 1.12 17.75 -20.78
C ALA A 296 2.28 17.36 -21.71
N CYS A 297 3.53 17.58 -21.32
CA CYS A 297 4.67 17.26 -22.18
C CYS A 297 4.93 15.75 -22.29
N THR A 298 4.87 15.02 -21.16
CA THR A 298 5.35 13.63 -21.07
C THR A 298 4.24 12.59 -20.97
N GLY A 299 3.01 13.00 -20.67
CA GLY A 299 1.92 12.08 -20.36
C GLY A 299 2.15 11.27 -19.08
N GLN A 300 3.01 11.77 -18.18
CA GLN A 300 3.40 11.13 -16.93
C GLN A 300 3.40 12.17 -15.80
N GLU A 301 3.23 11.71 -14.57
CA GLU A 301 3.30 12.59 -13.41
C GLU A 301 4.75 12.97 -13.08
N PRO A 302 4.99 14.17 -12.53
CA PRO A 302 6.33 14.61 -12.16
C PRO A 302 6.89 13.88 -10.92
N LEU A 303 8.20 13.63 -10.95
CA LEU A 303 8.96 13.15 -9.80
C LEU A 303 9.56 14.34 -9.02
N GLY A 304 9.68 14.16 -7.70
CA GLY A 304 10.39 15.05 -6.79
C GLY A 304 11.29 14.30 -5.83
N SER A 305 11.79 15.01 -4.82
CA SER A 305 12.65 14.45 -3.77
C SER A 305 12.57 15.25 -2.48
N MET A 306 13.14 14.69 -1.41
CA MET A 306 12.97 15.08 0.00
C MET A 306 11.55 14.82 0.50
N GLY A 307 11.36 14.96 1.81
CA GLY A 307 10.06 14.83 2.45
C GLY A 307 9.25 16.11 2.34
N THR A 308 7.98 16.03 2.69
CA THR A 308 7.16 17.22 2.89
C THR A 308 7.44 17.78 4.28
N ASP A 309 7.80 19.06 4.33
CA ASP A 309 8.12 19.82 5.54
C ASP A 309 7.31 21.11 5.63
N THR A 310 6.25 21.20 4.84
CA THR A 310 5.20 22.21 4.94
C THR A 310 4.19 21.80 6.02
N PRO A 311 3.51 22.74 6.69
CA PRO A 311 2.46 22.44 7.65
C PRO A 311 1.35 21.58 7.06
N ILE A 312 0.69 20.77 7.90
CA ILE A 312 -0.60 20.17 7.54
C ILE A 312 -1.64 21.29 7.28
N SER A 313 -2.67 21.00 6.50
CA SER A 313 -3.61 22.03 6.02
C SER A 313 -4.30 22.83 7.13
N ALA A 314 -4.62 22.19 8.25
CA ALA A 314 -5.19 22.83 9.42
C ALA A 314 -4.23 23.81 10.14
N LEU A 315 -2.91 23.66 9.96
CA LEU A 315 -1.88 24.54 10.56
C LEU A 315 -1.37 25.62 9.60
N SER A 316 -1.64 25.50 8.30
CA SER A 316 -1.16 26.47 7.32
C SER A 316 -1.87 27.82 7.44
N GLN A 317 -1.13 28.91 7.29
CA GLN A 317 -1.66 30.28 7.19
C GLN A 317 -2.25 30.58 5.80
N LYS A 318 -1.90 29.77 4.79
CA LYS A 318 -2.41 29.88 3.41
C LYS A 318 -3.79 29.25 3.29
N SER A 319 -4.56 29.68 2.28
CA SER A 319 -5.88 29.13 2.00
C SER A 319 -5.71 27.77 1.32
N LYS A 320 -6.10 26.69 1.98
CA LYS A 320 -5.93 25.33 1.44
C LYS A 320 -7.19 24.87 0.72
N LEU A 321 -7.01 24.07 -0.32
CA LEU A 321 -8.11 23.35 -0.96
C LEU A 321 -8.51 22.16 -0.10
N LEU A 322 -9.80 21.80 -0.12
CA LEU A 322 -10.35 20.78 0.75
C LEU A 322 -9.69 19.41 0.53
N TYR A 323 -9.25 19.12 -0.71
CA TYR A 323 -8.52 17.89 -1.05
C TYR A 323 -7.34 17.60 -0.12
N THR A 324 -6.57 18.63 0.25
CA THR A 324 -5.31 18.48 0.98
C THR A 324 -5.45 17.98 2.43
N TYR A 325 -6.67 18.02 2.97
CA TYR A 325 -7.01 17.49 4.30
C TYR A 325 -7.19 15.96 4.29
N PHE A 326 -7.36 15.36 3.12
CA PHE A 326 -7.48 13.91 2.95
C PHE A 326 -6.12 13.32 2.61
N LYS A 327 -5.74 12.24 3.29
CA LYS A 327 -4.52 11.47 3.03
C LYS A 327 -4.90 10.13 2.45
N GLN A 328 -4.23 9.73 1.38
CA GLN A 328 -4.43 8.46 0.70
C GLN A 328 -4.02 7.33 1.64
N ASN A 329 -4.93 6.38 1.86
CA ASN A 329 -4.62 5.15 2.60
C ASN A 329 -3.90 4.19 1.66
N PHE A 330 -3.17 3.25 2.24
CA PHE A 330 -2.38 2.28 1.49
C PHE A 330 -2.34 0.96 2.22
N ALA A 331 -2.05 -0.11 1.49
CA ALA A 331 -1.92 -1.43 2.06
C ALA A 331 -0.54 -1.60 2.69
N GLN A 332 -0.51 -2.14 3.90
CA GLN A 332 0.71 -2.58 4.56
C GLN A 332 0.44 -3.86 5.36
N VAL A 333 1.17 -4.92 5.03
CA VAL A 333 1.13 -6.25 5.68
C VAL A 333 -0.16 -7.05 5.45
N THR A 334 -1.33 -6.50 5.78
CA THR A 334 -2.63 -7.22 5.71
C THR A 334 -2.95 -7.71 4.31
N ASN A 335 -2.64 -6.89 3.32
CA ASN A 335 -2.73 -7.18 1.90
C ASN A 335 -1.60 -6.44 1.15
N PRO A 336 -1.26 -6.83 -0.08
CA PRO A 336 -0.25 -6.17 -0.87
C PRO A 336 -0.83 -5.04 -1.75
N PRO A 337 -0.03 -4.01 -2.08
CA PRO A 337 -0.29 -3.16 -3.24
C PRO A 337 -0.05 -3.93 -4.56
N ILE A 338 -0.52 -3.36 -5.68
CA ILE A 338 -0.34 -3.89 -7.05
C ILE A 338 0.67 -3.01 -7.81
N ASP A 339 1.45 -3.57 -8.76
CA ASP A 339 2.25 -2.75 -9.68
C ASP A 339 1.38 -2.20 -10.84
N PRO A 340 1.10 -0.89 -10.88
CA PRO A 340 0.20 -0.29 -11.86
C PRO A 340 0.82 -0.12 -13.27
N ILE A 341 2.04 -0.62 -13.47
CA ILE A 341 2.80 -0.53 -14.72
C ILE A 341 3.03 -1.92 -15.31
N ARG A 342 3.46 -2.90 -14.51
CA ARG A 342 3.80 -4.27 -14.97
C ARG A 342 2.58 -5.18 -14.92
N GLU A 343 1.64 -4.88 -14.03
CA GLU A 343 0.38 -5.61 -13.85
C GLU A 343 -0.81 -4.74 -14.29
N GLU A 344 -0.61 -3.80 -15.22
CA GLU A 344 -1.69 -2.91 -15.73
C GLU A 344 -2.86 -3.72 -16.31
N SER A 345 -2.59 -4.92 -16.85
CA SER A 345 -3.59 -5.80 -17.48
C SER A 345 -4.70 -6.31 -16.55
N VAL A 346 -4.47 -6.30 -15.22
CA VAL A 346 -5.51 -6.68 -14.23
C VAL A 346 -6.32 -5.48 -13.73
N MET A 347 -5.89 -4.27 -14.08
CA MET A 347 -6.48 -3.02 -13.63
C MET A 347 -7.43 -2.40 -14.68
N SER A 348 -8.37 -1.56 -14.24
CA SER A 348 -9.30 -0.89 -15.15
C SER A 348 -9.81 0.45 -14.62
N LEU A 349 -9.88 1.43 -15.53
CA LEU A 349 -10.50 2.74 -15.31
C LEU A 349 -11.93 2.84 -15.86
N VAL A 350 -12.49 1.75 -16.39
CA VAL A 350 -13.85 1.74 -16.95
C VAL A 350 -14.85 2.16 -15.87
N SER A 351 -15.74 3.08 -16.23
CA SER A 351 -16.79 3.60 -15.35
C SER A 351 -18.15 3.56 -16.05
N PHE A 352 -19.21 3.33 -15.27
CA PHE A 352 -20.59 3.37 -15.74
C PHE A 352 -21.28 4.57 -15.13
N ILE A 353 -21.87 5.41 -15.98
CA ILE A 353 -22.56 6.63 -15.56
C ILE A 353 -24.07 6.37 -15.58
N GLY A 354 -24.74 6.57 -14.44
CA GLY A 354 -26.20 6.51 -14.37
C GLY A 354 -26.76 5.42 -13.45
N PRO A 355 -28.01 4.99 -13.68
CA PRO A 355 -28.71 4.09 -12.77
C PRO A 355 -28.13 2.68 -12.79
N ARG A 356 -27.99 2.10 -11.60
CA ARG A 356 -27.61 0.71 -11.37
C ARG A 356 -28.88 -0.17 -11.40
N PRO A 357 -28.94 -1.18 -12.27
CA PRO A 357 -30.12 -2.03 -12.44
C PRO A 357 -30.36 -2.97 -11.24
N ASN A 358 -31.56 -3.58 -11.21
CA ASN A 358 -31.93 -4.56 -10.19
C ASN A 358 -31.04 -5.82 -10.29
N LEU A 359 -30.51 -6.26 -9.15
CA LEU A 359 -29.57 -7.37 -9.07
C LEU A 359 -30.18 -8.69 -9.56
N PHE A 360 -31.47 -8.95 -9.33
CA PHE A 360 -32.12 -10.21 -9.71
C PHE A 360 -32.86 -10.18 -11.06
N ASP A 361 -32.82 -9.06 -11.79
CA ASP A 361 -33.44 -8.95 -13.12
C ASP A 361 -32.43 -9.20 -14.25
N LEU A 362 -32.02 -10.46 -14.36
CA LEU A 362 -31.00 -10.91 -15.32
C LEU A 362 -31.35 -10.66 -16.79
N LYS A 363 -32.64 -10.69 -17.14
CA LYS A 363 -33.10 -10.56 -18.54
C LYS A 363 -33.60 -9.15 -18.86
N GLY A 364 -34.14 -8.41 -17.88
CA GLY A 364 -34.66 -7.06 -18.10
C GLY A 364 -33.57 -6.06 -18.46
N LEU A 365 -32.37 -6.20 -17.89
CA LEU A 365 -31.23 -5.34 -18.24
C LEU A 365 -30.88 -5.40 -19.74
N SER A 366 -31.19 -6.50 -20.43
CA SER A 366 -30.99 -6.59 -21.89
C SER A 366 -31.77 -5.56 -22.70
N ARG A 367 -32.74 -4.85 -22.11
CA ARG A 367 -33.61 -3.86 -22.78
C ARG A 367 -33.34 -2.42 -22.35
N VAL A 368 -32.48 -2.21 -21.37
CA VAL A 368 -32.21 -0.89 -20.76
C VAL A 368 -30.84 -0.43 -21.22
N LYS A 369 -30.71 0.82 -21.71
CA LYS A 369 -29.42 1.32 -22.16
C LYS A 369 -28.48 1.54 -20.97
N ARG A 370 -27.17 1.45 -21.18
CA ARG A 370 -26.15 1.77 -20.18
C ARG A 370 -25.13 2.74 -20.81
N LEU A 371 -24.68 3.71 -20.04
CA LEU A 371 -23.67 4.67 -20.48
C LEU A 371 -22.33 4.28 -19.87
N GLU A 372 -21.37 4.01 -20.73
CA GLU A 372 -20.03 3.55 -20.39
C GLU A 372 -19.01 4.58 -20.85
N VAL A 373 -17.99 4.79 -20.02
CA VAL A 373 -16.79 5.55 -20.38
C VAL A 373 -15.57 4.66 -20.18
N ARG A 374 -14.62 4.74 -21.10
CA ARG A 374 -13.38 3.93 -21.03
C ARG A 374 -12.48 4.38 -19.90
N GLN A 375 -12.60 5.65 -19.49
CA GLN A 375 -11.88 6.25 -18.37
C GLN A 375 -12.67 7.44 -17.80
N PRO A 376 -12.50 7.78 -16.52
CA PRO A 376 -13.40 8.70 -15.83
C PRO A 376 -13.11 10.19 -16.11
N ILE A 377 -12.01 10.54 -16.79
CA ILE A 377 -11.64 11.94 -17.03
C ILE A 377 -12.16 12.39 -18.39
N LEU A 378 -13.22 13.19 -18.39
CA LEU A 378 -13.92 13.57 -19.61
C LEU A 378 -13.27 14.80 -20.26
N THR A 379 -13.17 14.79 -21.59
CA THR A 379 -12.93 16.01 -22.37
C THR A 379 -14.12 16.97 -22.24
N ASN A 380 -13.96 18.22 -22.68
CA ASN A 380 -15.09 19.16 -22.68
C ASN A 380 -16.17 18.68 -23.66
N GLU A 381 -15.75 18.15 -24.81
CA GLU A 381 -16.61 17.59 -25.84
C GLU A 381 -17.42 16.39 -25.32
N ASP A 382 -16.77 15.47 -24.59
CA ASP A 382 -17.44 14.30 -24.01
C ASP A 382 -18.48 14.68 -22.95
N LEU A 383 -18.22 15.73 -22.15
CA LEU A 383 -19.21 16.23 -21.20
C LEU A 383 -20.48 16.75 -21.90
N GLU A 384 -20.33 17.42 -23.05
CA GLU A 384 -21.47 17.94 -23.81
C GLU A 384 -22.31 16.81 -24.43
N LYS A 385 -21.67 15.70 -24.82
CA LYS A 385 -22.38 14.47 -25.22
C LYS A 385 -23.25 13.93 -24.07
N ILE A 386 -22.77 14.01 -22.81
CA ILE A 386 -23.57 13.62 -21.62
C ILE A 386 -24.74 14.59 -21.39
N ARG A 387 -24.55 15.91 -21.56
CA ARG A 387 -25.65 16.89 -21.39
C ARG A 387 -26.80 16.65 -22.35
N THR A 388 -26.49 16.26 -23.58
CA THR A 388 -27.45 16.05 -24.68
C THR A 388 -27.87 14.59 -24.86
N ILE A 389 -27.41 13.68 -23.99
CA ILE A 389 -27.68 12.25 -24.11
C ILE A 389 -29.18 11.91 -24.19
N GLY A 390 -30.03 12.70 -23.51
CA GLY A 390 -31.48 12.53 -23.53
C GLY A 390 -32.15 12.86 -24.86
N ASP A 391 -31.45 13.56 -25.75
CA ASP A 391 -31.93 13.89 -27.11
C ASP A 391 -31.74 12.72 -28.08
N ILE A 392 -30.89 11.74 -27.73
CA ILE A 392 -30.66 10.54 -28.55
C ILE A 392 -31.92 9.66 -28.46
N ALA A 393 -32.51 9.34 -29.62
CA ALA A 393 -33.66 8.44 -29.67
C ALA A 393 -33.30 7.05 -29.08
N ASP A 394 -34.29 6.37 -28.48
CA ASP A 394 -34.13 5.01 -27.91
C ASP A 394 -33.20 4.94 -26.68
N ASN A 395 -33.24 5.90 -25.74
CA ASN A 395 -32.61 5.72 -24.43
C ASN A 395 -33.42 6.34 -23.28
N GLN A 396 -33.11 5.94 -22.05
CA GLN A 396 -33.78 6.40 -20.82
C GLN A 396 -33.01 7.47 -20.04
N PHE A 397 -31.85 7.91 -20.52
CA PHE A 397 -31.01 8.87 -19.81
C PHE A 397 -31.62 10.27 -19.84
N ARG A 398 -31.65 10.90 -18.67
CA ARG A 398 -32.08 12.29 -18.51
C ARG A 398 -31.06 12.97 -17.64
N THR A 399 -30.41 13.98 -18.22
CA THR A 399 -29.33 14.71 -17.59
C THR A 399 -29.83 16.05 -17.08
N THR A 400 -29.45 16.40 -15.85
CA THR A 400 -29.62 17.75 -15.32
C THR A 400 -28.27 18.30 -14.90
N THR A 401 -28.04 19.60 -15.15
CA THR A 401 -26.90 20.31 -14.60
C THR A 401 -27.35 21.13 -13.41
N LEU A 402 -26.72 20.90 -12.25
CA LEU A 402 -26.91 21.66 -11.03
C LEU A 402 -25.72 22.60 -10.83
N ASP A 403 -26.03 23.87 -10.65
CA ASP A 403 -25.06 24.90 -10.32
C ASP A 403 -24.58 24.73 -8.88
N ILE A 404 -23.27 24.62 -8.68
CA ILE A 404 -22.63 24.57 -7.36
C ILE A 404 -21.99 25.91 -6.97
N THR A 405 -22.52 27.02 -7.50
CA THR A 405 -22.17 28.39 -7.08
C THR A 405 -23.32 29.04 -6.30
N TYR A 406 -23.00 29.98 -5.41
CA TYR A 406 -23.98 30.73 -4.62
C TYR A 406 -23.65 32.22 -4.55
N SER A 407 -24.68 33.05 -4.42
CA SER A 407 -24.55 34.51 -4.44
C SER A 407 -24.05 35.09 -3.13
N THR A 408 -23.27 36.17 -3.21
CA THR A 408 -22.76 36.94 -2.07
C THR A 408 -23.64 38.16 -1.79
N ASN A 409 -24.89 37.98 -1.38
CA ASN A 409 -25.80 39.12 -1.13
C ASN A 409 -25.76 39.68 0.31
N SER A 410 -24.78 39.32 1.14
CA SER A 410 -24.66 39.88 2.49
C SER A 410 -23.76 41.11 2.50
N GLU A 411 -24.34 42.31 2.59
CA GLU A 411 -23.68 43.53 3.10
C GLU A 411 -23.27 43.41 4.58
N ILE A 412 -23.53 42.26 5.21
CA ILE A 412 -23.17 41.94 6.59
C ILE A 412 -21.76 41.36 6.61
N GLU A 413 -20.78 42.18 6.99
CA GLU A 413 -19.45 41.69 7.35
C GLU A 413 -19.53 40.78 8.59
N GLY A 414 -19.00 39.56 8.49
CA GLY A 414 -18.34 38.90 9.62
C GLY A 414 -19.00 37.69 10.29
N GLU A 415 -20.33 37.50 10.31
CA GLU A 415 -20.92 36.57 11.31
C GLU A 415 -21.67 35.33 10.78
N ASN A 416 -22.06 35.22 9.50
CA ASN A 416 -22.91 34.11 8.99
C ASN A 416 -22.36 33.33 7.75
N LEU A 417 -21.04 33.30 7.53
CA LEU A 417 -20.41 32.71 6.33
C LEU A 417 -20.68 31.21 6.12
N ASP A 418 -20.68 30.45 7.21
CA ASP A 418 -21.03 29.04 7.21
C ASP A 418 -22.49 28.83 6.86
N THR A 419 -23.37 29.71 7.36
CA THR A 419 -24.82 29.64 7.15
C THR A 419 -25.18 29.75 5.65
N ASP A 420 -24.50 30.61 4.89
CA ASP A 420 -24.73 30.77 3.45
C ASP A 420 -24.32 29.51 2.66
N MET A 421 -23.11 29.00 2.90
CA MET A 421 -22.63 27.78 2.25
C MET A 421 -23.45 26.56 2.68
N GLU A 422 -23.85 26.49 3.94
CA GLU A 422 -24.71 25.44 4.48
C GLU A 422 -26.09 25.45 3.80
N ALA A 423 -26.70 26.63 3.67
CA ALA A 423 -27.97 26.79 2.98
C ALA A 423 -27.85 26.41 1.49
N ALA A 424 -26.75 26.80 0.84
CA ALA A 424 -26.47 26.43 -0.55
C ALA A 424 -26.31 24.91 -0.72
N LEU A 425 -25.58 24.24 0.18
CA LEU A 425 -25.44 22.79 0.19
C LEU A 425 -26.77 22.07 0.46
N ALA A 426 -27.56 22.56 1.42
CA ALA A 426 -28.87 22.00 1.73
C ALA A 426 -29.82 22.12 0.52
N ASN A 427 -29.82 23.28 -0.14
CA ASN A 427 -30.59 23.51 -1.36
C ASN A 427 -30.11 22.59 -2.50
N LEU A 428 -28.79 22.48 -2.71
CA LEU A 428 -28.21 21.56 -3.70
C LEU A 428 -28.67 20.11 -3.48
N CYS A 429 -28.60 19.61 -2.24
CA CYS A 429 -29.06 18.28 -1.89
C CYS A 429 -30.57 18.08 -2.15
N GLN A 430 -31.40 19.07 -1.80
CA GLN A 430 -32.84 19.04 -2.07
C GLN A 430 -33.16 19.08 -3.56
N MET A 431 -32.44 19.91 -4.33
CA MET A 431 -32.58 19.98 -5.78
C MET A 431 -32.17 18.66 -6.43
N ALA A 432 -31.03 18.08 -6.05
CA ALA A 432 -30.59 16.78 -6.53
C ALA A 432 -31.64 15.69 -6.23
N GLU A 433 -32.14 15.63 -4.99
CA GLU A 433 -33.21 14.70 -4.63
C GLU A 433 -34.47 14.90 -5.50
N LYS A 434 -34.92 16.15 -5.65
CA LYS A 434 -36.10 16.47 -6.46
C LYS A 434 -35.92 16.03 -7.91
N ARG A 435 -34.78 16.36 -8.53
CA ARG A 435 -34.49 16.01 -9.92
C ARG A 435 -34.46 14.50 -10.15
N VAL A 436 -33.86 13.74 -9.24
CA VAL A 436 -33.88 12.28 -9.32
C VAL A 436 -35.30 11.72 -9.21
N ARG A 437 -36.12 12.29 -8.33
CA ARG A 437 -37.55 11.92 -8.24
C ARG A 437 -38.37 12.31 -9.47
N ASP A 438 -38.01 13.41 -10.14
CA ASP A 438 -38.62 13.88 -11.38
C ASP A 438 -38.15 13.08 -12.63
N GLY A 439 -37.23 12.11 -12.43
CA GLY A 439 -36.78 11.15 -13.43
C GLY A 439 -35.42 11.47 -14.07
N ASP A 440 -34.70 12.48 -13.59
CA ASP A 440 -33.31 12.74 -14.03
C ASP A 440 -32.38 11.70 -13.39
N ASN A 441 -31.60 10.99 -14.21
CA ASN A 441 -30.76 9.87 -13.76
C ASN A 441 -29.26 10.11 -14.01
N ILE A 442 -28.89 11.28 -14.53
CA ILE A 442 -27.51 11.78 -14.51
C ILE A 442 -27.53 13.20 -13.96
N ILE A 443 -26.79 13.44 -12.88
CA ILE A 443 -26.62 14.77 -12.29
C ILE A 443 -25.20 15.24 -12.60
N ILE A 444 -25.09 16.37 -13.32
CA ILE A 444 -23.84 17.11 -13.49
C ILE A 444 -23.78 18.20 -12.43
N LEU A 445 -22.76 18.17 -11.57
CA LEU A 445 -22.45 19.27 -10.64
C LEU A 445 -21.43 20.20 -11.31
N SER A 446 -21.74 21.49 -11.47
CA SER A 446 -20.94 22.43 -12.25
C SER A 446 -20.64 23.75 -11.52
N ASP A 447 -19.35 24.11 -11.43
CA ASP A 447 -18.89 25.40 -10.90
C ASP A 447 -18.60 26.47 -12.00
N ARG A 448 -18.97 26.19 -13.26
CA ARG A 448 -18.67 27.03 -14.43
C ARG A 448 -19.32 28.43 -14.36
N LEU A 449 -20.35 28.62 -13.51
CA LEU A 449 -21.04 29.90 -13.31
C LEU A 449 -20.35 30.84 -12.30
N ILE A 450 -19.11 30.55 -11.89
CA ILE A 450 -18.33 31.42 -11.02
C ILE A 450 -18.16 32.84 -11.60
N ARG A 451 -18.37 33.85 -10.75
CA ARG A 451 -18.28 35.29 -11.07
C ARG A 451 -17.91 36.09 -9.83
N ALA A 452 -17.60 37.37 -9.99
CA ALA A 452 -17.30 38.24 -8.85
C ALA A 452 -18.36 38.18 -7.71
N ASP A 453 -19.64 38.06 -8.05
CA ASP A 453 -20.79 37.98 -7.13
C ASP A 453 -21.27 36.55 -6.80
N ARG A 454 -20.60 35.51 -7.35
CA ARG A 454 -20.96 34.10 -7.19
C ARG A 454 -19.76 33.24 -6.79
N ILE A 455 -19.75 32.75 -5.56
CA ILE A 455 -18.69 31.88 -5.02
C ILE A 455 -18.99 30.44 -5.42
N ALA A 456 -17.97 29.72 -5.89
CA ALA A 456 -18.05 28.27 -6.09
C ALA A 456 -17.93 27.52 -4.75
N ILE A 457 -18.88 26.61 -4.48
CA ILE A 457 -18.75 25.62 -3.41
C ILE A 457 -17.58 24.70 -3.79
N PRO A 458 -16.68 24.34 -2.86
CA PRO A 458 -15.62 23.37 -3.15
C PRO A 458 -16.20 22.10 -3.79
N ALA A 459 -15.70 21.73 -4.97
CA ALA A 459 -16.34 20.69 -5.78
C ALA A 459 -16.42 19.33 -5.03
N LEU A 460 -15.40 19.03 -4.23
CA LEU A 460 -15.39 17.88 -3.34
C LEU A 460 -16.53 17.89 -2.32
N LEU A 461 -16.77 19.03 -1.66
CA LEU A 461 -17.82 19.16 -0.65
C LEU A 461 -19.21 19.01 -1.28
N ALA A 462 -19.43 19.62 -2.44
CA ALA A 462 -20.67 19.47 -3.20
C ALA A 462 -20.90 18.00 -3.63
N THR A 463 -19.86 17.34 -4.15
CA THR A 463 -19.90 15.93 -4.56
C THR A 463 -20.28 15.03 -3.39
N ALA A 464 -19.55 15.13 -2.27
CA ALA A 464 -19.77 14.26 -1.13
C ALA A 464 -21.13 14.53 -0.44
N ALA A 465 -21.54 15.79 -0.34
CA ALA A 465 -22.86 16.15 0.21
C ALA A 465 -24.01 15.52 -0.58
N VAL A 466 -23.99 15.66 -1.92
CA VAL A 466 -25.00 15.07 -2.80
C VAL A 466 -24.92 13.54 -2.77
N HIS A 467 -23.73 12.96 -2.85
CA HIS A 467 -23.52 11.52 -2.80
C HIS A 467 -24.14 10.88 -1.55
N HIS A 468 -23.77 11.36 -0.36
CA HIS A 468 -24.27 10.81 0.90
C HIS A 468 -25.75 11.15 1.14
N HIS A 469 -26.24 12.30 0.66
CA HIS A 469 -27.67 12.63 0.72
C HIS A 469 -28.50 11.64 -0.10
N LEU A 470 -28.10 11.38 -1.36
CA LEU A 470 -28.78 10.43 -2.23
C LEU A 470 -28.72 9.00 -1.70
N ILE A 471 -27.63 8.59 -1.03
CA ILE A 471 -27.57 7.28 -0.33
C ILE A 471 -28.62 7.23 0.78
N ARG A 472 -28.65 8.24 1.67
CA ARG A 472 -29.61 8.30 2.79
C ARG A 472 -31.06 8.34 2.35
N LYS A 473 -31.34 8.85 1.15
CA LYS A 473 -32.68 8.87 0.54
C LYS A 473 -33.01 7.63 -0.29
N GLY A 474 -32.08 6.68 -0.45
CA GLY A 474 -32.28 5.48 -1.28
C GLY A 474 -32.31 5.78 -2.78
N LEU A 475 -31.71 6.89 -3.21
CA LEU A 475 -31.75 7.38 -4.59
C LEU A 475 -30.41 7.21 -5.34
N ARG A 476 -29.30 6.95 -4.63
CA ARG A 476 -27.96 6.91 -5.26
C ARG A 476 -27.80 5.84 -6.34
N THR A 477 -28.45 4.69 -6.21
CA THR A 477 -28.45 3.64 -7.25
C THR A 477 -29.30 4.00 -8.47
N SER A 478 -30.12 5.05 -8.40
CA SER A 478 -30.98 5.49 -9.51
C SER A 478 -30.39 6.67 -10.30
N SER A 479 -29.19 7.14 -9.94
CA SER A 479 -28.60 8.36 -10.48
C SER A 479 -27.08 8.24 -10.61
N GLY A 480 -26.51 8.73 -11.71
CA GLY A 480 -25.07 8.94 -11.86
C GLY A 480 -24.63 10.34 -11.48
N LEU A 481 -23.36 10.49 -11.06
CA LEU A 481 -22.78 11.77 -10.64
C LEU A 481 -21.55 12.12 -11.50
N VAL A 482 -21.66 13.22 -12.24
CA VAL A 482 -20.59 13.77 -13.09
C VAL A 482 -20.19 15.14 -12.57
N ILE A 483 -18.88 15.40 -12.45
CA ILE A 483 -18.37 16.64 -11.86
C ILE A 483 -17.67 17.48 -12.92
N GLU A 484 -18.22 18.65 -13.23
CA GLU A 484 -17.57 19.68 -14.04
C GLU A 484 -16.97 20.72 -13.10
N THR A 485 -15.63 20.78 -13.02
CA THR A 485 -14.98 21.64 -12.04
C THR A 485 -13.73 22.36 -12.57
N GLY A 486 -13.59 23.62 -12.16
CA GLY A 486 -12.36 24.39 -12.31
C GLY A 486 -11.28 24.03 -11.30
N GLU A 487 -11.61 23.38 -10.17
CA GLU A 487 -10.68 23.15 -9.05
C GLU A 487 -9.71 21.97 -9.27
N ALA A 488 -10.18 20.91 -9.93
CA ALA A 488 -9.42 19.67 -10.12
C ALA A 488 -8.27 19.86 -11.14
N ARG A 489 -7.05 19.54 -10.71
CA ARG A 489 -5.83 19.68 -11.54
C ARG A 489 -4.69 18.73 -11.14
N GLU A 490 -4.67 18.29 -9.89
CA GLU A 490 -3.74 17.29 -9.37
C GLU A 490 -4.37 15.89 -9.39
N ILE A 491 -3.55 14.84 -9.57
CA ILE A 491 -3.99 13.43 -9.52
C ILE A 491 -4.80 13.15 -8.24
N HIS A 492 -4.35 13.71 -7.11
CA HIS A 492 -5.05 13.55 -5.83
C HIS A 492 -6.47 14.14 -5.84
N HIS A 493 -6.71 15.26 -6.53
CA HIS A 493 -8.05 15.87 -6.59
C HIS A 493 -9.03 14.91 -7.26
N PHE A 494 -8.63 14.29 -8.38
CA PHE A 494 -9.44 13.30 -9.09
C PHE A 494 -9.70 12.05 -8.24
N ALA A 495 -8.67 11.56 -7.53
CA ALA A 495 -8.79 10.39 -6.66
C ALA A 495 -9.77 10.63 -5.50
N VAL A 496 -9.76 11.83 -4.91
CA VAL A 496 -10.67 12.15 -3.79
C VAL A 496 -12.10 12.35 -4.30
N LEU A 497 -12.31 13.03 -5.44
CA LEU A 497 -13.63 13.12 -6.08
C LEU A 497 -14.23 11.74 -6.38
N ALA A 498 -13.43 10.83 -6.94
CA ALA A 498 -13.83 9.45 -7.19
C ALA A 498 -14.19 8.72 -5.89
N GLY A 499 -13.34 8.81 -4.86
CA GLY A 499 -13.56 8.16 -3.57
C GLY A 499 -14.84 8.60 -2.84
N TYR A 500 -15.36 9.79 -3.16
CA TYR A 500 -16.63 10.31 -2.64
C TYR A 500 -17.77 10.31 -3.69
N GLY A 501 -17.63 9.51 -4.75
CA GLY A 501 -18.75 9.05 -5.56
C GLY A 501 -18.94 9.70 -6.92
N ALA A 502 -17.95 10.46 -7.41
CA ALA A 502 -17.93 10.92 -8.81
C ALA A 502 -17.66 9.71 -9.74
N GLU A 503 -18.54 9.50 -10.72
CA GLU A 503 -18.39 8.44 -11.73
C GLU A 503 -17.57 8.93 -12.94
N ALA A 504 -17.59 10.24 -13.19
CA ALA A 504 -16.77 10.91 -14.19
C ALA A 504 -16.50 12.38 -13.82
N ILE A 505 -15.39 12.94 -14.30
CA ILE A 505 -14.88 14.26 -13.92
C ILE A 505 -14.38 14.98 -15.17
N ASN A 506 -14.84 16.21 -15.39
CA ASN A 506 -14.37 17.11 -16.42
C ASN A 506 -13.59 18.30 -15.78
N PRO A 507 -12.25 18.32 -15.86
CA PRO A 507 -11.43 19.40 -15.31
C PRO A 507 -11.27 20.56 -16.31
N TYR A 508 -12.37 21.23 -16.67
CA TYR A 508 -12.39 22.17 -17.80
C TYR A 508 -11.32 23.27 -17.70
N LEU A 509 -11.07 23.81 -16.51
CA LEU A 509 -10.13 24.92 -16.33
C LEU A 509 -8.67 24.49 -16.50
N ALA A 510 -8.34 23.23 -16.18
CA ALA A 510 -7.02 22.69 -16.43
C ALA A 510 -6.77 22.57 -17.94
N PHE A 511 -7.77 22.12 -18.71
CA PHE A 511 -7.69 22.10 -20.17
C PHE A 511 -7.53 23.50 -20.76
N GLU A 512 -8.39 24.44 -20.36
CA GLU A 512 -8.30 25.84 -20.83
C GLU A 512 -6.93 26.47 -20.50
N THR A 513 -6.37 26.15 -19.34
CA THR A 513 -5.02 26.60 -18.94
C THR A 513 -3.94 26.04 -19.86
N LEU A 514 -4.00 24.75 -20.16
CA LEU A 514 -3.01 24.10 -21.03
C LEU A 514 -3.12 24.56 -22.49
N SER A 515 -4.33 24.71 -23.01
CA SER A 515 -4.55 25.26 -24.36
C SER A 515 -4.05 26.71 -24.47
N ALA A 516 -4.25 27.54 -23.43
CA ALA A 516 -3.68 28.88 -23.41
C ALA A 516 -2.14 28.87 -23.43
N MET A 517 -1.51 27.95 -22.68
CA MET A 517 -0.05 27.79 -22.69
C MET A 517 0.48 27.32 -24.04
N GLN A 518 -0.24 26.43 -24.72
CA GLN A 518 0.07 25.98 -26.07
C GLN A 518 0.03 27.17 -27.03
N ALA A 519 -1.06 27.95 -27.01
CA ALA A 519 -1.25 29.09 -27.91
C ALA A 519 -0.20 30.20 -27.69
N GLU A 520 0.33 30.31 -26.48
CA GLU A 520 1.44 31.21 -26.11
C GLU A 520 2.84 30.66 -26.46
N GLY A 521 2.94 29.45 -27.02
CA GLY A 521 4.21 28.81 -27.39
C GLY A 521 5.05 28.36 -26.18
N LYS A 522 4.43 28.11 -25.02
CA LYS A 522 5.12 27.66 -23.79
C LYS A 522 5.31 26.15 -23.71
N LEU A 523 4.68 25.39 -24.60
CA LEU A 523 4.80 23.94 -24.71
C LEU A 523 5.62 23.56 -25.95
N PRO A 524 6.24 22.37 -25.98
CA PRO A 524 6.96 21.90 -27.16
C PRO A 524 6.06 21.87 -28.41
N PRO A 525 6.56 22.21 -29.61
CA PRO A 525 5.76 22.27 -30.84
C PRO A 525 5.06 20.96 -31.21
N GLU A 526 5.59 19.82 -30.78
CA GLU A 526 5.02 18.49 -30.98
C GLU A 526 3.76 18.19 -30.13
N VAL A 527 3.37 19.10 -29.24
CA VAL A 527 2.17 18.98 -28.40
C VAL A 527 1.12 19.96 -28.90
N ASP A 528 0.32 19.54 -29.89
CA ASP A 528 -0.83 20.33 -30.38
C ASP A 528 -2.00 20.33 -29.40
N ASP A 529 -3.05 21.10 -29.68
CA ASP A 529 -4.20 21.26 -28.76
C ASP A 529 -4.88 19.94 -28.39
N ARG A 530 -4.96 18.97 -29.32
CA ARG A 530 -5.58 17.67 -29.06
C ARG A 530 -4.64 16.78 -28.25
N GLU A 531 -3.35 16.78 -28.61
CA GLU A 531 -2.32 16.00 -27.93
C GLU A 531 -2.08 16.48 -26.50
N VAL A 532 -2.19 17.80 -26.24
CA VAL A 532 -2.10 18.39 -24.89
C VAL A 532 -3.14 17.77 -23.96
N VAL A 533 -4.41 17.74 -24.40
CA VAL A 533 -5.52 17.16 -23.62
C VAL A 533 -5.33 15.66 -23.45
N HIS A 534 -4.97 14.95 -24.52
CA HIS A 534 -4.75 13.50 -24.49
C HIS A 534 -3.62 13.11 -23.52
N ARG A 535 -2.46 13.79 -23.57
CA ARG A 535 -1.33 13.52 -22.66
C ARG A 535 -1.68 13.86 -21.21
N TYR A 536 -2.39 14.95 -20.97
CA TYR A 536 -2.84 15.30 -19.62
C TYR A 536 -3.77 14.21 -19.06
N ILE A 537 -4.78 13.79 -19.82
CA ILE A 537 -5.70 12.71 -19.44
C ILE A 537 -4.92 11.40 -19.18
N LYS A 538 -3.99 11.03 -20.07
CA LYS A 538 -3.14 9.85 -19.90
C LYS A 538 -2.33 9.91 -18.60
N SER A 539 -1.78 11.08 -18.28
CA SER A 539 -1.02 11.29 -17.04
C SER A 539 -1.90 11.12 -15.80
N VAL A 540 -3.11 11.70 -15.81
CA VAL A 540 -4.10 11.54 -14.73
C VAL A 540 -4.54 10.08 -14.60
N GLY A 541 -4.83 9.39 -15.71
CA GLY A 541 -5.23 7.99 -15.71
C GLY A 541 -4.16 7.07 -15.09
N LYS A 542 -2.89 7.23 -15.49
CA LYS A 542 -1.76 6.51 -14.86
C LYS A 542 -1.62 6.85 -13.37
N GLY A 543 -1.85 8.11 -13.01
CA GLY A 543 -1.88 8.56 -11.63
C GLY A 543 -2.99 7.91 -10.81
N LEU A 544 -4.20 7.77 -11.36
CA LEU A 544 -5.33 7.12 -10.70
C LEU A 544 -5.08 5.63 -10.48
N LEU A 545 -4.60 4.92 -11.50
CA LEU A 545 -4.19 3.52 -11.37
C LEU A 545 -3.19 3.35 -10.23
N LYS A 546 -2.19 4.24 -10.15
CA LYS A 546 -1.22 4.22 -9.07
C LYS A 546 -1.82 4.49 -7.69
N VAL A 547 -2.73 5.45 -7.54
CA VAL A 547 -3.38 5.71 -6.24
C VAL A 547 -4.23 4.53 -5.80
N MET A 548 -4.98 3.92 -6.72
CA MET A 548 -5.78 2.71 -6.44
C MET A 548 -4.90 1.52 -6.05
N SER A 549 -3.78 1.33 -6.77
CA SER A 549 -2.89 0.20 -6.57
C SER A 549 -2.18 0.23 -5.20
N LYS A 550 -2.06 1.41 -4.56
CA LYS A 550 -1.51 1.53 -3.19
C LYS A 550 -2.27 0.69 -2.17
N MET A 551 -3.59 0.56 -2.32
CA MET A 551 -4.44 -0.30 -1.47
C MET A 551 -4.64 -1.69 -2.08
N GLY A 552 -4.07 -1.96 -3.25
CA GLY A 552 -4.28 -3.19 -4.02
C GLY A 552 -5.63 -3.24 -4.75
N ILE A 553 -6.26 -2.09 -5.01
CA ILE A 553 -7.55 -2.03 -5.71
C ILE A 553 -7.31 -1.99 -7.22
N SER A 554 -7.94 -2.90 -7.96
CA SER A 554 -7.71 -3.03 -9.41
C SER A 554 -8.68 -2.21 -10.26
N THR A 555 -9.89 -1.90 -9.78
CA THR A 555 -10.94 -1.28 -10.62
C THR A 555 -11.45 0.05 -10.08
N TYR A 556 -11.69 1.01 -10.98
CA TYR A 556 -12.28 2.30 -10.64
C TYR A 556 -13.69 2.13 -10.06
N GLN A 557 -14.44 1.12 -10.50
CA GLN A 557 -15.78 0.82 -10.00
C GLN A 557 -15.79 0.50 -8.51
N SER A 558 -14.86 -0.34 -8.05
CA SER A 558 -14.72 -0.65 -6.62
C SER A 558 -14.12 0.53 -5.85
N TYR A 559 -13.31 1.39 -6.48
CA TYR A 559 -12.74 2.57 -5.85
C TYR A 559 -13.74 3.74 -5.69
N CYS A 560 -14.67 3.88 -6.64
CA CYS A 560 -15.69 4.93 -6.64
C CYS A 560 -16.64 4.77 -5.44
N GLY A 561 -16.65 5.76 -4.54
CA GLY A 561 -17.42 5.72 -3.29
C GLY A 561 -16.79 4.89 -2.15
N ALA A 562 -15.55 4.40 -2.32
CA ALA A 562 -14.86 3.57 -1.33
C ALA A 562 -14.31 4.36 -0.14
N GLN A 563 -14.08 5.67 -0.31
CA GLN A 563 -13.54 6.57 0.72
C GLN A 563 -12.20 6.06 1.32
N VAL A 564 -11.25 5.70 0.45
CA VAL A 564 -9.91 5.18 0.82
C VAL A 564 -8.96 6.30 1.28
N PHE A 565 -9.42 7.07 2.26
CA PHE A 565 -8.73 8.25 2.78
C PHE A 565 -8.94 8.42 4.29
N ASP A 566 -7.93 8.97 4.94
CA ASP A 566 -8.00 9.51 6.30
C ASP A 566 -8.12 11.04 6.24
N ALA A 567 -8.93 11.62 7.13
CA ALA A 567 -9.02 13.07 7.29
C ALA A 567 -8.11 13.56 8.42
N VAL A 568 -7.22 14.50 8.11
CA VAL A 568 -6.29 15.11 9.07
C VAL A 568 -6.63 16.58 9.27
N GLY A 569 -7.14 16.92 10.47
CA GLY A 569 -7.48 18.28 10.85
C GLY A 569 -8.92 18.69 10.52
N LEU A 570 -9.82 17.75 10.22
CA LEU A 570 -11.26 17.99 10.04
C LEU A 570 -12.03 17.55 11.28
N SER A 571 -13.03 18.31 11.71
CA SER A 571 -13.87 17.93 12.86
C SER A 571 -14.75 16.72 12.56
N GLN A 572 -14.97 15.87 13.57
CA GLN A 572 -15.85 14.69 13.45
C GLN A 572 -17.27 15.10 13.00
N LYS A 573 -17.82 16.19 13.56
CA LYS A 573 -19.13 16.73 13.16
C LYS A 573 -19.22 17.05 11.66
N PHE A 574 -18.17 17.61 11.07
CA PHE A 574 -18.11 17.92 9.64
C PHE A 574 -18.02 16.64 8.80
N VAL A 575 -17.17 15.70 9.23
CA VAL A 575 -16.99 14.39 8.58
C VAL A 575 -18.29 13.57 8.63
N ASP A 576 -18.94 13.43 9.78
CA ASP A 576 -20.20 12.67 9.93
C ASP A 576 -21.31 13.19 9.01
N ARG A 577 -21.33 14.50 8.78
CA ARG A 577 -22.32 15.14 7.92
C ARG A 577 -22.03 14.91 6.45
N PHE A 578 -20.82 15.22 5.99
CA PHE A 578 -20.51 15.33 4.55
C PHE A 578 -19.64 14.19 4.00
N PHE A 579 -18.87 13.50 4.84
CA PHE A 579 -17.89 12.48 4.47
C PHE A 579 -18.04 11.24 5.37
N PHE A 580 -19.27 10.85 5.66
CA PHE A 580 -19.61 9.85 6.69
C PHE A 580 -18.80 8.56 6.52
N GLY A 581 -18.25 8.07 7.64
CA GLY A 581 -17.41 6.87 7.72
C GLY A 581 -15.91 7.14 7.61
N THR A 582 -15.47 8.34 7.20
CA THR A 582 -14.04 8.65 7.07
C THR A 582 -13.41 8.83 8.44
N ALA A 583 -12.23 8.24 8.66
CA ALA A 583 -11.54 8.34 9.94
C ALA A 583 -10.93 9.73 10.13
N THR A 584 -10.99 10.24 11.36
CA THR A 584 -10.25 11.44 11.75
C THR A 584 -9.76 11.37 13.20
N SER A 585 -8.43 11.44 13.38
CA SER A 585 -7.77 11.32 14.68
C SER A 585 -7.32 12.67 15.25
N ILE A 586 -7.08 13.64 14.37
CA ILE A 586 -6.82 15.04 14.73
C ILE A 586 -8.01 15.84 14.22
N GLU A 587 -8.87 16.26 15.13
CA GLU A 587 -10.07 17.02 14.79
C GLU A 587 -9.74 18.51 14.64
N GLY A 588 -10.61 19.30 14.03
CA GLY A 588 -10.36 20.74 13.84
C GLY A 588 -11.37 21.44 12.95
N VAL A 589 -10.95 21.74 11.73
CA VAL A 589 -11.66 22.52 10.72
C VAL A 589 -13.07 21.97 10.45
N GLY A 590 -14.05 22.87 10.41
CA GLY A 590 -15.43 22.59 10.02
C GLY A 590 -15.85 23.40 8.80
N LEU A 591 -17.17 23.52 8.61
CA LEU A 591 -17.76 24.21 7.46
C LEU A 591 -17.39 25.70 7.43
N LYS A 592 -17.29 26.34 8.61
CA LYS A 592 -16.98 27.76 8.76
C LYS A 592 -15.61 28.11 8.21
N GLU A 593 -14.57 27.35 8.57
CA GLU A 593 -13.22 27.61 8.11
C GLU A 593 -13.09 27.32 6.61
N VAL A 594 -13.73 26.24 6.11
CA VAL A 594 -13.77 25.92 4.68
C VAL A 594 -14.45 27.04 3.87
N ALA A 595 -15.58 27.55 4.35
CA ALA A 595 -16.28 28.68 3.73
C ALA A 595 -15.44 29.95 3.73
N THR A 596 -14.75 30.23 4.84
CA THR A 596 -13.85 31.38 4.99
C THR A 596 -12.66 31.29 4.02
N GLU A 597 -11.98 30.15 3.93
CA GLU A 597 -10.86 29.95 3.00
C GLU A 597 -11.28 30.11 1.54
N THR A 598 -12.49 29.62 1.21
CA THR A 598 -13.10 29.71 -0.12
C THR A 598 -13.43 31.14 -0.50
N ARG A 599 -14.15 31.86 0.37
CA ARG A 599 -14.46 33.29 0.16
C ARG A 599 -13.19 34.13 0.07
N ARG A 600 -12.18 33.85 0.90
CA ARG A 600 -10.90 34.59 0.86
C ARG A 600 -10.21 34.47 -0.50
N ARG A 601 -10.13 33.27 -1.08
CA ARG A 601 -9.57 33.08 -2.43
C ARG A 601 -10.39 33.81 -3.48
N HIS A 602 -11.71 33.70 -3.41
CA HIS A 602 -12.65 34.36 -4.31
C HIS A 602 -12.49 35.89 -4.29
N THR A 603 -12.54 36.50 -3.11
CA THR A 603 -12.37 37.96 -2.94
C THR A 603 -10.99 38.44 -3.41
N LEU A 604 -9.93 37.64 -3.23
CA LEU A 604 -8.61 37.99 -3.75
C LEU A 604 -8.55 37.94 -5.28
N ALA A 605 -9.21 36.97 -5.90
CA ALA A 605 -9.25 36.79 -7.35
C ALA A 605 -9.98 37.93 -8.08
N PHE A 606 -11.09 38.40 -7.51
CA PHE A 606 -11.90 39.50 -8.07
C PHE A 606 -11.59 40.87 -7.43
N GLY A 607 -10.53 40.96 -6.63
CA GLY A 607 -10.12 42.17 -5.93
C GLY A 607 -9.02 42.96 -6.65
N ASP A 608 -8.71 44.15 -6.16
CA ASP A 608 -7.77 45.08 -6.79
C ASP A 608 -6.30 44.91 -6.35
N LYS A 609 -5.91 43.74 -5.87
CA LYS A 609 -4.54 43.51 -5.38
C LYS A 609 -3.53 43.59 -6.54
N LEU A 610 -2.70 44.64 -6.52
CA LEU A 610 -1.70 44.94 -7.56
C LEU A 610 -0.82 43.75 -7.98
N SER A 611 -0.44 42.89 -7.03
CA SER A 611 0.42 41.72 -7.28
C SER A 611 -0.27 40.58 -8.02
N LEU A 612 -1.61 40.53 -7.99
CA LEU A 612 -2.41 39.45 -8.60
C LEU A 612 -3.07 39.88 -9.91
N ARG A 613 -3.19 41.19 -10.16
CA ARG A 613 -3.80 41.75 -11.39
C ARG A 613 -3.27 41.18 -12.71
N ARG A 614 -2.05 40.64 -12.75
CA ARG A 614 -1.40 40.15 -13.99
C ARG A 614 -0.71 38.79 -13.83
N SER A 615 -0.81 38.14 -12.68
CA SER A 615 -0.11 36.88 -12.42
C SER A 615 -0.72 36.10 -11.28
N LEU A 616 -0.65 34.77 -11.38
CA LEU A 616 -0.95 33.86 -10.27
C LEU A 616 0.05 34.05 -9.12
N GLU A 617 -0.37 33.63 -7.91
CA GLU A 617 0.57 33.47 -6.81
C GLU A 617 1.66 32.46 -7.16
N PHE A 618 2.86 32.65 -6.59
CA PHE A 618 3.99 31.77 -6.90
C PHE A 618 3.79 30.33 -6.42
N GLY A 619 2.96 30.09 -5.40
CA GLY A 619 2.92 28.82 -4.68
C GLY A 619 4.03 28.74 -3.63
N GLY A 620 4.59 27.56 -3.45
CA GLY A 620 5.60 27.25 -2.43
C GLY A 620 5.30 25.96 -1.68
N GLU A 621 4.47 25.07 -2.22
CA GLU A 621 4.20 23.76 -1.63
C GLU A 621 5.38 22.81 -1.88
N PHE A 622 5.93 22.80 -3.09
CA PHE A 622 6.95 21.82 -3.48
C PHE A 622 8.38 22.33 -3.27
N ALA A 623 8.59 23.64 -3.39
CA ALA A 623 9.87 24.29 -3.15
C ALA A 623 9.74 25.58 -2.34
N LEU A 624 10.67 25.78 -1.41
CA LEU A 624 10.72 26.98 -0.57
C LEU A 624 10.80 28.26 -1.43
N ARG A 625 9.91 29.21 -1.10
CA ARG A 625 9.85 30.56 -1.66
C ARG A 625 9.62 31.57 -0.55
N THR A 626 10.26 32.73 -0.62
CA THR A 626 10.18 33.79 0.40
C THR A 626 8.74 34.28 0.67
N ARG A 627 7.85 34.25 -0.33
CA ARG A 627 6.44 34.63 -0.20
C ARG A 627 5.48 33.42 -0.21
N GLY A 628 6.02 32.20 -0.29
CA GLY A 628 5.27 30.97 -0.44
C GLY A 628 4.77 30.39 0.88
N GLU A 629 4.53 29.09 0.90
CA GLU A 629 4.27 28.35 2.13
C GLU A 629 5.53 28.29 3.01
N VAL A 630 5.33 28.18 4.31
CA VAL A 630 6.44 28.03 5.26
C VAL A 630 6.97 26.59 5.23
N HIS A 631 8.28 26.43 5.43
CA HIS A 631 8.94 25.13 5.49
C HIS A 631 9.75 24.99 6.77
N ALA A 632 9.69 23.80 7.38
CA ALA A 632 10.50 23.48 8.55
C ALA A 632 12.01 23.51 8.23
N TRP A 633 12.41 23.17 7.00
CA TRP A 633 13.78 23.38 6.53
C TRP A 633 13.88 24.63 5.66
N ASN A 634 14.48 25.67 6.24
CA ASN A 634 14.74 26.95 5.60
C ASN A 634 16.23 27.33 5.70
N ALA A 635 16.63 28.42 5.03
CA ALA A 635 18.03 28.85 5.00
C ALA A 635 18.64 29.06 6.39
N THR A 636 17.86 29.61 7.33
CA THR A 636 18.29 29.87 8.71
C THR A 636 18.55 28.57 9.46
N THR A 637 17.55 27.67 9.53
CA THR A 637 17.66 26.37 10.23
C THR A 637 18.80 25.50 9.66
N VAL A 638 18.96 25.46 8.32
CA VAL A 638 20.06 24.74 7.66
C VAL A 638 21.42 25.33 8.03
N SER A 639 21.53 26.66 8.00
CA SER A 639 22.78 27.37 8.33
C SER A 639 23.18 27.16 9.79
N HIS A 640 22.25 27.37 10.73
CA HIS A 640 22.51 27.23 12.17
C HIS A 640 23.00 25.81 12.50
N LEU A 641 22.31 24.78 12.00
CA LEU A 641 22.71 23.39 12.23
C LEU A 641 24.12 23.11 11.66
N GLN A 642 24.40 23.53 10.42
CA GLN A 642 25.71 23.32 9.81
C GLN A 642 26.84 24.04 10.56
N HIS A 643 26.59 25.26 11.06
CA HIS A 643 27.58 25.97 11.85
C HIS A 643 27.79 25.30 13.21
N ALA A 644 26.72 24.91 13.91
CA ALA A 644 26.79 24.25 15.21
C ALA A 644 27.68 23.00 15.17
N VAL A 645 27.45 22.12 14.18
CA VAL A 645 28.19 20.85 14.08
C VAL A 645 29.63 21.01 13.62
N ARG A 646 29.92 22.02 12.78
CA ARG A 646 31.28 22.29 12.27
C ARG A 646 32.16 22.98 13.29
N SER A 647 31.60 23.89 14.10
CA SER A 647 32.33 24.56 15.18
C SER A 647 32.22 23.86 16.54
N ASN A 648 31.48 22.74 16.61
CA ASN A 648 31.12 22.06 17.86
C ASN A 648 30.60 23.02 18.94
N SER A 649 29.61 23.85 18.58
CA SER A 649 29.07 24.91 19.46
C SER A 649 27.64 24.57 19.89
N SER A 650 27.45 24.35 21.19
CA SER A 650 26.13 24.11 21.79
C SER A 650 25.22 25.34 21.67
N GLU A 651 25.75 26.55 21.85
CA GLU A 651 25.01 27.81 21.69
C GLU A 651 24.35 27.92 20.31
N LYS A 652 25.08 27.60 19.24
CA LYS A 652 24.51 27.59 17.87
C LYS A 652 23.51 26.45 17.65
N TYR A 653 23.67 25.33 18.35
CA TYR A 653 22.67 24.28 18.33
C TYR A 653 21.38 24.75 19.03
N GLU A 654 21.49 25.47 20.15
CA GLU A 654 20.34 26.07 20.82
C GLU A 654 19.64 27.10 19.91
N GLU A 655 20.38 27.93 19.17
CA GLU A 655 19.80 28.80 18.14
C GLU A 655 19.04 28.01 17.05
N PHE A 656 19.57 26.87 16.63
CA PHE A 656 18.90 25.96 15.70
C PHE A 656 17.63 25.35 16.32
N ALA A 657 17.74 24.78 17.52
CA ALA A 657 16.65 24.14 18.24
C ALA A 657 15.54 25.15 18.53
N ASN A 658 15.88 26.37 18.95
CA ASN A 658 14.92 27.46 19.14
C ASN A 658 14.26 27.91 17.84
N ALA A 659 14.99 28.01 16.72
CA ALA A 659 14.39 28.34 15.42
C ALA A 659 13.39 27.26 14.94
N VAL A 660 13.59 26.00 15.32
CA VAL A 660 12.70 24.88 15.01
C VAL A 660 11.52 24.80 16.00
N ASN A 661 11.77 24.99 17.30
CA ASN A 661 10.81 24.76 18.39
C ASN A 661 9.98 26.01 18.76
N SER A 662 10.54 27.22 18.66
CA SER A 662 10.05 28.45 19.30
C SER A 662 9.28 29.40 18.38
N SER A 663 8.88 28.95 17.18
CA SER A 663 8.09 29.75 16.24
C SER A 663 6.63 29.87 16.70
N SER A 664 6.36 30.78 17.63
CA SER A 664 5.00 31.11 18.10
C SER A 664 4.07 31.62 16.99
N LYS A 665 4.61 32.08 15.85
CA LYS A 665 3.85 32.57 14.69
C LYS A 665 3.68 31.55 13.55
N ASP A 666 4.64 30.64 13.38
CA ASP A 666 4.66 29.69 12.26
C ASP A 666 4.67 28.24 12.79
N LEU A 667 3.51 27.60 12.81
CA LEU A 667 3.35 26.21 13.23
C LEU A 667 3.71 25.26 12.08
N PHE A 668 4.83 24.52 12.21
CA PHE A 668 5.31 23.63 11.14
C PHE A 668 4.77 22.20 11.23
N ASN A 669 4.56 21.70 12.44
CA ASN A 669 4.13 20.33 12.70
C ASN A 669 3.16 20.29 13.89
N ILE A 670 2.45 19.17 14.05
CA ILE A 670 1.43 19.03 15.10
C ILE A 670 2.05 19.00 16.49
N ARG A 671 3.23 18.40 16.66
CA ARG A 671 3.97 18.40 17.92
C ARG A 671 4.43 19.79 18.39
N SER A 672 4.42 20.82 17.54
CA SER A 672 4.59 22.23 17.97
C SER A 672 3.43 22.72 18.86
N LEU A 673 2.26 22.07 18.80
CA LEU A 673 1.09 22.38 19.62
C LEU A 673 1.09 21.66 20.98
N PHE A 674 2.01 20.71 21.19
CA PHE A 674 2.07 19.96 22.44
C PHE A 674 2.87 20.76 23.46
N ARG A 675 2.24 21.16 24.57
CA ARG A 675 2.92 21.73 25.72
C ARG A 675 3.41 20.57 26.58
N ILE A 676 4.69 20.56 26.91
CA ILE A 676 5.21 19.66 27.94
C ILE A 676 4.95 20.36 29.28
N LYS A 677 4.22 19.70 30.19
CA LYS A 677 3.92 20.25 31.52
C LYS A 677 5.21 20.39 32.33
N ASP A 678 5.27 21.42 33.17
CA ASP A 678 6.41 21.61 34.07
C ASP A 678 6.39 20.58 35.21
N ALA A 679 7.55 20.30 35.82
CA ALA A 679 7.64 19.30 36.91
C ALA A 679 6.65 19.58 38.06
N SER A 680 6.41 20.84 38.40
CA SER A 680 5.46 21.24 39.45
C SER A 680 4.02 20.83 39.14
N GLU A 681 3.60 20.93 37.87
CA GLU A 681 2.27 20.49 37.41
C GLU A 681 2.12 18.97 37.44
N LEU A 682 3.24 18.24 37.38
CA LEU A 682 3.29 16.78 37.47
C LEU A 682 3.43 16.28 38.91
N GLY A 683 3.53 17.18 39.90
CA GLY A 683 3.84 16.82 41.28
C GLY A 683 5.27 16.27 41.46
N ARG A 684 6.17 16.54 40.50
CA ARG A 684 7.59 16.16 40.51
C ARG A 684 8.46 17.37 40.87
N LYS A 685 9.74 17.12 41.16
CA LYS A 685 10.76 18.17 41.31
C LYS A 685 11.81 17.99 40.21
N PRO A 686 12.30 19.09 39.61
CA PRO A 686 13.48 19.01 38.76
C PRO A 686 14.64 18.36 39.52
N ILE A 687 15.46 17.59 38.82
CA ILE A 687 16.66 16.93 39.35
C ILE A 687 17.91 17.57 38.75
N ASP A 688 19.07 17.32 39.36
CA ASP A 688 20.33 17.78 38.76
C ASP A 688 20.61 16.99 37.47
N ILE A 689 21.16 17.64 36.45
CA ILE A 689 21.46 16.97 35.18
C ILE A 689 22.48 15.83 35.34
N SER A 690 23.31 15.85 36.40
CA SER A 690 24.22 14.76 36.74
C SER A 690 23.52 13.49 37.22
N GLU A 691 22.26 13.58 37.68
CA GLU A 691 21.41 12.44 38.02
C GLU A 691 20.77 11.80 36.79
N VAL A 692 20.69 12.53 35.67
CA VAL A 692 20.17 12.03 34.40
C VAL A 692 21.20 11.14 33.71
N GLU A 693 20.73 10.03 33.13
CA GLU A 693 21.58 9.12 32.34
C GLU A 693 22.46 9.89 31.32
N PRO A 694 23.70 9.46 31.09
CA PRO A 694 24.65 10.23 30.32
C PRO A 694 24.29 10.21 28.82
N ALA A 695 24.67 11.27 28.09
CA ALA A 695 24.32 11.42 26.67
C ALA A 695 24.80 10.23 25.81
N LYS A 696 25.93 9.61 26.17
CA LYS A 696 26.49 8.42 25.50
C LYS A 696 25.56 7.19 25.53
N ASP A 697 24.63 7.12 26.48
CA ASP A 697 23.67 6.03 26.60
C ASP A 697 22.37 6.35 25.85
N ILE A 698 21.97 7.63 25.82
CA ILE A 698 20.83 8.11 25.02
C ILE A 698 21.12 7.97 23.51
N VAL A 699 22.31 8.32 23.03
CA VAL A 699 22.64 8.25 21.58
C VAL A 699 22.54 6.83 21.01
N LYS A 700 22.65 5.78 21.84
CA LYS A 700 22.47 4.39 21.40
C LYS A 700 21.05 4.08 20.92
N ARG A 701 20.08 4.89 21.35
CA ARG A 701 18.67 4.83 20.91
C ARG A 701 18.45 5.56 19.59
N PHE A 702 19.47 6.24 19.06
CA PHE A 702 19.38 6.95 17.80
C PHE A 702 19.83 6.06 16.64
N ALA A 703 19.10 6.16 15.53
CA ALA A 703 19.47 5.52 14.28
C ALA A 703 19.47 6.53 13.13
N THR A 704 20.37 6.37 12.16
CA THR A 704 20.19 7.07 10.89
C THR A 704 19.14 6.36 10.04
N GLY A 705 18.26 7.14 9.41
CA GLY A 705 17.19 6.60 8.57
C GLY A 705 17.74 5.83 7.37
N ALA A 706 16.93 4.87 6.89
CA ALA A 706 17.23 4.02 5.75
C ALA A 706 17.39 4.81 4.44
N MET A 707 18.63 5.10 4.04
CA MET A 707 18.94 5.89 2.84
C MET A 707 19.85 5.11 1.91
N SER A 708 19.29 4.61 0.80
CA SER A 708 20.00 3.67 -0.07
C SER A 708 21.30 4.23 -0.67
N TYR A 709 22.35 3.43 -0.67
CA TYR A 709 23.47 3.64 -1.58
C TYR A 709 22.96 3.65 -3.04
N GLY A 710 23.36 4.66 -3.80
CA GLY A 710 22.80 5.00 -5.13
C GLY A 710 21.88 6.23 -5.05
N SER A 711 21.01 6.32 -4.05
CA SER A 711 20.28 7.57 -3.77
C SER A 711 21.24 8.63 -3.21
N ILE A 712 22.02 8.24 -2.21
CA ILE A 712 23.16 9.00 -1.70
C ILE A 712 24.48 8.41 -2.19
N SER A 713 25.51 9.24 -2.21
CA SER A 713 26.88 8.89 -2.59
C SER A 713 27.49 7.94 -1.57
N ARG A 714 28.53 7.21 -1.99
CA ARG A 714 29.31 6.33 -1.11
C ARG A 714 29.86 7.11 0.07
N GLU A 715 30.39 8.30 -0.21
CA GLU A 715 31.00 9.19 0.78
C GLU A 715 30.00 9.55 1.87
N ALA A 716 28.80 10.00 1.51
CA ALA A 716 27.74 10.31 2.48
C ALA A 716 27.29 9.07 3.27
N HIS A 717 27.13 7.92 2.59
CA HIS A 717 26.66 6.69 3.20
C HIS A 717 27.67 6.13 4.23
N THR A 718 28.96 6.07 3.89
CA THR A 718 29.99 5.62 4.82
C THR A 718 30.25 6.63 5.93
N ASN A 719 30.07 7.93 5.67
CA ASN A 719 30.19 8.97 6.69
C ASN A 719 29.17 8.76 7.83
N LEU A 720 27.93 8.43 7.47
CA LEU A 720 26.89 8.08 8.44
C LEU A 720 27.26 6.81 9.22
N ALA A 721 27.69 5.75 8.53
CA ALA A 721 28.02 4.49 9.19
C ALA A 721 29.16 4.64 10.20
N ILE A 722 30.25 5.30 9.80
CA ILE A 722 31.42 5.54 10.68
C ILE A 722 30.99 6.34 11.92
N ALA A 723 30.19 7.39 11.75
CA ALA A 723 29.73 8.23 12.86
C ALA A 723 28.85 7.44 13.84
N MET A 724 27.88 6.67 13.35
CA MET A 724 26.97 5.93 14.23
C MET A 724 27.70 4.82 14.98
N ASN A 725 28.58 4.08 14.29
CA ASN A 725 29.35 3.00 14.89
C ASN A 725 30.28 3.51 16.01
N SER A 726 30.90 4.69 15.87
CA SER A 726 31.79 5.24 16.91
C SER A 726 31.07 5.63 18.20
N MET A 727 29.75 5.86 18.14
CA MET A 727 28.90 6.17 19.29
C MET A 727 28.17 4.96 19.87
N GLY A 728 28.28 3.79 19.24
CA GLY A 728 27.46 2.62 19.56
C GLY A 728 25.99 2.77 19.15
N ALA A 729 25.70 3.73 18.27
CA ALA A 729 24.40 3.96 17.67
C ALA A 729 24.28 3.17 16.35
N LYS A 730 23.13 3.25 15.66
CA LYS A 730 22.86 2.41 14.48
C LYS A 730 22.78 3.22 13.19
N SER A 731 23.36 2.70 12.10
CA SER A 731 23.12 3.22 10.74
C SER A 731 22.42 2.18 9.88
N ASN A 732 21.66 2.63 8.88
CA ASN A 732 20.84 1.77 8.03
C ASN A 732 21.20 1.88 6.55
N THR A 733 21.35 0.75 5.86
CA THR A 733 21.76 0.70 4.43
C THR A 733 20.74 1.29 3.47
N GLY A 734 19.46 1.34 3.86
CA GLY A 734 18.37 1.44 2.90
C GLY A 734 18.34 0.30 1.89
N GLU A 735 17.49 0.44 0.87
CA GLU A 735 17.19 -0.58 -0.14
C GLU A 735 18.29 -0.80 -1.21
N GLY A 736 19.50 -0.27 -1.00
CA GLY A 736 20.53 -0.16 -2.05
C GLY A 736 21.55 -1.28 -2.11
N GLY A 737 21.52 -2.22 -1.16
CA GLY A 737 22.65 -3.10 -0.86
C GLY A 737 23.78 -2.38 -0.11
N GLU A 738 24.83 -3.11 0.22
CA GLU A 738 26.05 -2.58 0.84
C GLU A 738 27.27 -3.28 0.23
N GLU A 739 28.36 -2.54 0.01
CA GLU A 739 29.56 -3.12 -0.58
C GLU A 739 30.29 -4.03 0.43
N PRO A 740 30.68 -5.27 0.04
CA PRO A 740 31.30 -6.22 0.98
C PRO A 740 32.61 -5.75 1.63
N ASP A 741 33.36 -4.84 0.99
CA ASP A 741 34.58 -4.27 1.55
C ASP A 741 34.34 -3.51 2.87
N ARG A 742 33.08 -3.14 3.14
CA ARG A 742 32.68 -2.43 4.37
C ARG A 742 32.45 -3.35 5.56
N PHE A 743 32.33 -4.66 5.35
CA PHE A 743 32.10 -5.64 6.42
C PHE A 743 33.35 -5.86 7.27
N VAL A 744 34.52 -5.64 6.69
CA VAL A 744 35.81 -5.74 7.38
C VAL A 744 36.18 -4.37 7.97
N PRO A 745 36.47 -4.27 9.27
CA PRO A 745 37.00 -3.04 9.85
C PRO A 745 38.33 -2.63 9.20
N LYS A 746 38.58 -1.32 9.15
CA LYS A 746 39.87 -0.79 8.71
C LYS A 746 40.98 -1.18 9.69
N SER A 747 42.23 -1.01 9.26
CA SER A 747 43.41 -1.28 10.09
C SER A 747 43.47 -0.46 11.38
N ASP A 748 42.79 0.70 11.43
CA ASP A 748 42.66 1.55 12.62
C ASP A 748 41.47 1.16 13.53
N GLY A 749 40.74 0.10 13.20
CA GLY A 749 39.54 -0.36 13.91
C GLY A 749 38.24 0.32 13.46
N THR A 750 38.29 1.31 12.56
CA THR A 750 37.08 1.99 12.07
C THR A 750 36.21 1.05 11.25
N SER A 751 34.96 0.90 11.65
CA SER A 751 33.96 0.12 10.90
C SER A 751 33.10 0.99 9.98
N MET A 752 33.02 0.62 8.70
CA MET A 752 32.12 1.22 7.71
C MET A 752 30.81 0.45 7.51
N ARG A 753 30.65 -0.68 8.21
CA ARG A 753 29.49 -1.56 8.15
C ARG A 753 28.27 -0.85 8.73
N SER A 754 27.14 -0.85 8.02
CA SER A 754 25.88 -0.42 8.62
C SER A 754 25.31 -1.51 9.53
N ALA A 755 24.97 -1.15 10.78
CA ALA A 755 24.40 -2.08 11.75
C ALA A 755 23.03 -2.65 11.31
N ILE A 756 22.20 -1.80 10.69
CA ILE A 756 20.88 -2.18 10.19
C ILE A 756 20.96 -2.44 8.68
N LYS A 757 20.50 -3.63 8.27
CA LYS A 757 20.42 -4.07 6.88
C LYS A 757 18.96 -4.11 6.44
N GLN A 758 18.61 -3.41 5.37
CA GLN A 758 17.22 -3.35 4.90
C GLN A 758 16.92 -4.41 3.83
N VAL A 759 15.82 -5.13 4.02
CA VAL A 759 15.22 -6.03 3.03
C VAL A 759 13.95 -5.37 2.49
N ALA A 760 13.99 -4.97 1.21
CA ALA A 760 12.90 -4.31 0.50
C ALA A 760 12.47 -5.11 -0.73
N SER A 761 11.34 -4.77 -1.35
CA SER A 761 10.73 -5.48 -2.49
C SER A 761 11.65 -5.74 -3.69
N GLY A 762 12.62 -4.86 -3.96
CA GLY A 762 13.58 -5.08 -5.06
C GLY A 762 14.64 -6.16 -4.78
N ARG A 763 14.83 -6.56 -3.52
CA ARG A 763 15.91 -7.45 -3.03
C ARG A 763 17.32 -7.06 -3.52
N PHE A 764 17.54 -5.78 -3.80
CA PHE A 764 18.82 -5.30 -4.30
C PHE A 764 19.93 -5.51 -3.26
N GLY A 765 20.96 -6.27 -3.65
CA GLY A 765 22.14 -6.53 -2.82
C GLY A 765 21.85 -7.33 -1.54
N VAL A 766 20.71 -8.03 -1.47
CA VAL A 766 20.34 -8.86 -0.31
C VAL A 766 20.91 -10.26 -0.47
N THR A 767 22.19 -10.41 -0.16
CA THR A 767 22.92 -11.68 -0.20
C THR A 767 22.96 -12.36 1.18
N THR A 768 23.31 -13.64 1.25
CA THR A 768 23.52 -14.32 2.55
C THR A 768 24.59 -13.63 3.39
N GLU A 769 25.70 -13.20 2.76
CA GLU A 769 26.78 -12.46 3.44
C GLU A 769 26.31 -11.09 3.96
N TYR A 770 25.47 -10.38 3.19
CA TYR A 770 24.87 -9.12 3.60
C TYR A 770 24.01 -9.27 4.86
N LEU A 771 23.18 -10.32 4.91
CA LEU A 771 22.32 -10.63 6.05
C LEU A 771 23.11 -11.12 7.28
N ALA A 772 24.15 -11.93 7.08
CA ALA A 772 25.06 -12.38 8.14
C ALA A 772 25.83 -11.21 8.79
N ASN A 773 26.06 -10.12 8.06
CA ASN A 773 26.75 -8.93 8.54
C ASN A 773 25.79 -7.84 9.07
N SER A 774 24.77 -8.24 9.84
CA SER A 774 23.76 -7.34 10.41
C SER A 774 23.61 -7.52 11.93
N ASP A 775 23.37 -6.43 12.64
CA ASP A 775 22.89 -6.47 14.03
C ASP A 775 21.36 -6.43 14.08
N MET A 776 20.74 -5.83 13.06
CA MET A 776 19.29 -5.79 12.86
C MET A 776 18.99 -5.86 11.37
N ILE A 777 17.96 -6.62 11.00
CA ILE A 777 17.44 -6.70 9.64
C ILE A 777 16.08 -6.02 9.60
N GLN A 778 15.95 -4.97 8.77
CA GLN A 778 14.71 -4.21 8.64
C GLN A 778 13.94 -4.61 7.37
N ILE A 779 12.78 -5.24 7.54
CA ILE A 779 11.80 -5.44 6.48
C ILE A 779 11.11 -4.09 6.20
N LYS A 780 11.26 -3.59 4.97
CA LYS A 780 10.69 -2.31 4.55
C LYS A 780 9.34 -2.52 3.87
N MET A 781 8.25 -2.51 4.65
CA MET A 781 6.90 -2.56 4.07
C MET A 781 6.58 -1.27 3.32
N ALA A 782 6.89 -0.11 3.92
CA ALA A 782 6.63 1.18 3.31
C ALA A 782 7.61 2.26 3.78
N GLN A 783 7.54 3.45 3.16
CA GLN A 783 8.24 4.65 3.61
C GLN A 783 7.31 5.87 3.50
N GLY A 784 7.43 6.83 4.43
CA GLY A 784 6.48 7.94 4.54
C GLY A 784 6.33 8.82 3.30
N ALA A 785 7.37 8.97 2.49
CA ALA A 785 7.31 9.80 1.26
C ALA A 785 6.52 9.17 0.10
N LYS A 786 6.31 7.85 0.14
CA LYS A 786 5.62 7.07 -0.91
C LYS A 786 5.13 5.72 -0.39
N PRO A 787 4.21 5.71 0.57
CA PRO A 787 3.63 4.47 1.03
C PRO A 787 2.75 3.85 -0.08
N GLY A 788 2.65 2.52 -0.07
CA GLY A 788 1.97 1.74 -1.11
C GLY A 788 2.72 1.68 -2.46
N GLU A 789 3.97 2.12 -2.53
CA GLU A 789 4.79 2.16 -3.75
C GLU A 789 6.22 1.65 -3.52
N GLY A 790 6.88 1.25 -4.62
CA GLY A 790 8.25 0.76 -4.61
C GLY A 790 9.33 1.85 -4.53
N GLY A 791 10.54 1.40 -4.18
CA GLY A 791 11.79 2.15 -4.32
C GLY A 791 12.00 2.69 -5.75
N GLN A 792 12.63 3.85 -5.89
CA GLN A 792 12.90 4.46 -7.20
C GLN A 792 14.32 5.01 -7.24
N LEU A 793 15.10 4.53 -8.21
CA LEU A 793 16.41 5.07 -8.54
C LEU A 793 16.46 5.38 -10.04
N PRO A 794 16.54 6.67 -10.44
CA PRO A 794 16.66 7.06 -11.85
C PRO A 794 17.86 6.41 -12.53
N GLY A 795 17.71 5.95 -13.78
CA GLY A 795 18.73 5.15 -14.48
C GLY A 795 20.07 5.84 -14.66
N HIS A 796 20.07 7.18 -14.80
CA HIS A 796 21.28 7.98 -14.89
C HIS A 796 22.08 8.07 -13.56
N LYS A 797 21.56 7.50 -12.46
CA LYS A 797 22.27 7.28 -11.18
C LYS A 797 22.76 5.84 -11.03
N VAL A 798 22.40 4.94 -11.95
CA VAL A 798 22.81 3.53 -11.93
C VAL A 798 24.09 3.39 -12.74
N ASP A 799 25.21 3.82 -12.15
CA ASP A 799 26.54 3.60 -12.73
C ASP A 799 26.97 2.12 -12.60
N ALA A 800 28.18 1.79 -13.05
CA ALA A 800 28.67 0.41 -13.04
C ALA A 800 28.84 -0.15 -11.62
N VAL A 801 29.17 0.69 -10.63
CA VAL A 801 29.36 0.26 -9.24
C VAL A 801 28.01 0.01 -8.59
N ILE A 802 27.06 0.92 -8.76
CA ILE A 802 25.68 0.75 -8.26
C ILE A 802 25.03 -0.48 -8.91
N ALA A 803 25.19 -0.65 -10.22
CA ALA A 803 24.70 -1.83 -10.94
C ALA A 803 25.26 -3.13 -10.36
N LYS A 804 26.57 -3.17 -10.07
CA LYS A 804 27.21 -4.34 -9.46
C LYS A 804 26.65 -4.67 -8.08
N VAL A 805 26.55 -3.68 -7.19
CA VAL A 805 26.05 -3.88 -5.81
C VAL A 805 24.59 -4.34 -5.79
N ARG A 806 23.80 -3.88 -6.77
CA ARG A 806 22.38 -4.22 -6.87
C ARG A 806 22.10 -5.45 -7.73
N HIS A 807 23.13 -6.05 -8.35
CA HIS A 807 22.98 -7.11 -9.35
C HIS A 807 21.98 -6.72 -10.46
N SER A 808 22.15 -5.51 -10.99
CA SER A 808 21.26 -4.90 -11.98
C SER A 808 22.00 -4.42 -13.23
N THR A 809 21.24 -3.95 -14.23
CA THR A 809 21.79 -3.42 -15.49
C THR A 809 22.21 -1.95 -15.35
N LYS A 810 23.41 -1.61 -15.82
CA LYS A 810 23.92 -0.22 -15.83
C LYS A 810 23.01 0.69 -16.68
N GLY A 811 22.71 1.89 -16.17
CA GLY A 811 21.95 2.92 -16.88
C GLY A 811 20.42 2.73 -16.89
N VAL A 812 19.92 1.58 -16.43
CA VAL A 812 18.48 1.27 -16.40
C VAL A 812 17.86 1.81 -15.11
N GLY A 813 16.71 2.46 -15.21
CA GLY A 813 15.98 2.95 -14.03
C GLY A 813 15.45 1.79 -13.19
N LEU A 814 15.70 1.82 -11.88
CA LEU A 814 15.24 0.79 -10.95
C LEU A 814 13.99 1.27 -10.23
N ILE A 815 12.84 0.82 -10.70
CA ILE A 815 11.55 0.94 -10.00
C ILE A 815 11.30 -0.42 -9.36
N SER A 816 11.33 -0.48 -8.03
CA SER A 816 11.04 -1.72 -7.32
C SER A 816 9.56 -2.06 -7.44
N PRO A 817 9.17 -3.34 -7.36
CA PRO A 817 7.77 -3.71 -7.18
C PRO A 817 7.19 -2.97 -5.96
N PRO A 818 5.94 -2.48 -5.98
CA PRO A 818 5.29 -1.97 -4.79
C PRO A 818 5.19 -3.02 -3.66
N PRO A 819 4.74 -4.27 -3.91
CA PRO A 819 4.68 -5.26 -2.86
C PRO A 819 6.01 -6.01 -2.71
N HIS A 820 6.21 -6.59 -1.54
CA HIS A 820 7.08 -7.75 -1.40
C HIS A 820 6.33 -8.96 -1.99
N HIS A 821 6.88 -9.61 -3.03
CA HIS A 821 6.21 -10.78 -3.66
C HIS A 821 6.17 -12.03 -2.75
N ASP A 822 6.82 -11.95 -1.59
CA ASP A 822 6.79 -12.93 -0.50
C ASP A 822 6.06 -12.40 0.75
N ILE A 823 5.27 -11.33 0.62
CA ILE A 823 4.38 -10.81 1.67
C ILE A 823 3.06 -10.36 1.03
N TYR A 824 2.10 -11.28 0.97
CA TYR A 824 0.73 -11.00 0.51
C TYR A 824 -0.29 -11.01 1.66
N SER A 825 0.16 -11.32 2.87
CA SER A 825 -0.63 -11.41 4.08
C SER A 825 0.27 -11.36 5.33
N ILE A 826 -0.34 -11.35 6.52
CA ILE A 826 0.40 -11.36 7.78
C ILE A 826 1.17 -12.67 8.01
N GLU A 827 0.63 -13.81 7.57
CA GLU A 827 1.31 -15.10 7.67
C GLU A 827 2.56 -15.17 6.77
N ASP A 828 2.54 -14.49 5.64
CA ASP A 828 3.71 -14.39 4.75
C ASP A 828 4.77 -13.45 5.36
N LEU A 829 4.37 -12.37 6.04
CA LEU A 829 5.31 -11.57 6.83
C LEU A 829 5.96 -12.42 7.93
N ALA A 830 5.17 -13.24 8.63
CA ALA A 830 5.69 -14.15 9.64
C ALA A 830 6.69 -15.15 9.03
N GLN A 831 6.45 -15.63 7.80
CA GLN A 831 7.43 -16.43 7.06
C GLN A 831 8.72 -15.65 6.82
N LEU A 832 8.67 -14.41 6.31
CA LEU A 832 9.89 -13.65 6.05
C LEU A 832 10.66 -13.35 7.35
N ILE A 833 9.97 -13.01 8.45
CA ILE A 833 10.61 -12.83 9.76
C ILE A 833 11.34 -14.12 10.16
N TYR A 834 10.66 -15.26 10.04
CA TYR A 834 11.24 -16.57 10.32
C TYR A 834 12.45 -16.87 9.42
N ASP A 835 12.39 -16.57 8.13
CA ASP A 835 13.50 -16.80 7.21
C ASP A 835 14.73 -15.98 7.58
N LEU A 836 14.54 -14.68 7.84
CA LEU A 836 15.63 -13.76 8.17
C LEU A 836 16.26 -14.10 9.52
N LYS A 837 15.46 -14.50 10.51
CA LYS A 837 15.97 -14.97 11.80
C LYS A 837 16.75 -16.28 11.66
N ASN A 838 16.35 -17.17 10.74
CA ASN A 838 17.12 -18.37 10.43
C ASN A 838 18.47 -18.03 9.75
N VAL A 839 18.52 -17.07 8.81
CA VAL A 839 19.79 -16.64 8.21
C VAL A 839 20.75 -16.09 9.27
N ASN A 840 20.26 -15.25 10.18
CA ASN A 840 21.08 -14.69 11.25
C ASN A 840 20.33 -14.70 12.59
N PRO A 841 20.49 -15.77 13.40
CA PRO A 841 19.79 -15.92 14.68
C PRO A 841 20.10 -14.82 15.71
N LYS A 842 21.21 -14.08 15.52
CA LYS A 842 21.65 -13.02 16.44
C LYS A 842 21.03 -11.65 16.13
N SER A 843 20.50 -11.46 14.93
CA SER A 843 19.98 -10.15 14.50
C SER A 843 18.55 -9.95 14.96
N ASP A 844 18.22 -8.72 15.35
CA ASP A 844 16.82 -8.31 15.56
C ASP A 844 16.10 -8.15 14.23
N ILE A 845 14.83 -8.56 14.16
CA ILE A 845 13.98 -8.33 12.99
C ILE A 845 13.08 -7.12 13.20
N SER A 846 13.32 -6.09 12.39
CA SER A 846 12.60 -4.82 12.41
C SER A 846 11.59 -4.75 11.26
N VAL A 847 10.37 -4.28 11.50
CA VAL A 847 9.38 -4.04 10.45
C VAL A 847 9.09 -2.55 10.36
N LYS A 848 9.34 -1.96 9.19
CA LYS A 848 9.12 -0.54 8.94
C LYS A 848 7.74 -0.30 8.32
N LEU A 849 6.85 0.28 9.11
CA LEU A 849 5.48 0.69 8.77
C LEU A 849 5.41 2.21 8.55
N VAL A 850 4.32 2.67 7.94
CA VAL A 850 4.04 4.10 7.80
C VAL A 850 2.76 4.44 8.55
N SER A 851 2.76 5.59 9.20
CA SER A 851 1.61 6.11 9.94
C SER A 851 0.42 6.32 9.01
N GLU A 852 -0.69 5.68 9.34
CA GLU A 852 -2.05 5.87 8.85
C GLU A 852 -3.01 5.40 9.95
N VAL A 853 -4.30 5.75 9.89
CA VAL A 853 -5.27 5.23 10.86
C VAL A 853 -5.43 3.72 10.65
N GLY A 854 -5.31 2.94 11.73
CA GLY A 854 -5.38 1.48 11.70
C GLY A 854 -4.00 0.79 11.79
N VAL A 855 -2.90 1.56 11.71
CA VAL A 855 -1.53 1.02 11.83
C VAL A 855 -1.30 0.28 13.15
N GLY A 856 -2.01 0.62 14.22
CA GLY A 856 -1.89 -0.09 15.50
C GLY A 856 -2.37 -1.53 15.43
N THR A 857 -3.42 -1.80 14.64
CA THR A 857 -3.92 -3.16 14.38
C THR A 857 -2.92 -3.97 13.56
N VAL A 858 -2.29 -3.33 12.56
CA VAL A 858 -1.21 -3.94 11.78
C VAL A 858 -0.02 -4.27 12.69
N ALA A 859 0.40 -3.33 13.54
CA ALA A 859 1.50 -3.51 14.48
C ALA A 859 1.26 -4.68 15.45
N ALA A 860 0.03 -4.86 15.96
CA ALA A 860 -0.33 -6.01 16.78
C ALA A 860 -0.16 -7.34 16.01
N GLY A 861 -0.56 -7.39 14.74
CA GLY A 861 -0.29 -8.53 13.86
C GLY A 861 1.21 -8.78 13.69
N VAL A 862 1.99 -7.72 13.42
CA VAL A 862 3.46 -7.77 13.25
C VAL A 862 4.17 -8.30 14.51
N THR A 863 3.75 -7.87 15.70
CA THR A 863 4.31 -8.40 16.96
C THR A 863 3.96 -9.87 17.17
N LYS A 864 2.76 -10.32 16.78
CA LYS A 864 2.38 -11.75 16.80
C LYS A 864 3.14 -12.58 15.77
N ALA A 865 3.50 -11.97 14.64
CA ALA A 865 4.42 -12.52 13.64
C ALA A 865 5.88 -12.56 14.12
N ARG A 866 6.14 -12.19 15.38
CA ARG A 866 7.43 -12.26 16.09
C ARG A 866 8.47 -11.24 15.64
N ALA A 867 8.06 -10.09 15.14
CA ALA A 867 9.00 -8.98 14.99
C ALA A 867 9.57 -8.56 16.36
N ASP A 868 10.87 -8.30 16.41
CA ASP A 868 11.58 -7.81 17.60
C ASP A 868 11.45 -6.28 17.73
N HIS A 869 11.27 -5.60 16.60
CA HIS A 869 11.25 -4.14 16.51
C HIS A 869 10.25 -3.64 15.45
N ILE A 870 9.60 -2.51 15.70
CA ILE A 870 8.69 -1.86 14.74
C ILE A 870 9.10 -0.39 14.58
N THR A 871 9.32 0.05 13.34
CA THR A 871 9.50 1.48 13.02
C THR A 871 8.18 2.05 12.49
N VAL A 872 7.66 3.11 13.13
CA VAL A 872 6.52 3.89 12.62
C VAL A 872 7.03 5.17 11.97
N SER A 873 6.90 5.26 10.64
CA SER A 873 7.35 6.42 9.86
C SER A 873 6.25 7.44 9.61
N GLY A 874 6.54 8.72 9.81
CA GLY A 874 5.67 9.84 9.42
C GLY A 874 5.75 10.17 7.92
N PHE A 875 4.69 10.76 7.38
CA PHE A 875 4.61 11.24 5.99
C PHE A 875 5.69 12.28 5.62
N ASP A 876 6.24 12.97 6.61
CA ASP A 876 7.32 13.97 6.48
C ASP A 876 8.73 13.34 6.32
N GLY A 877 8.81 12.00 6.22
CA GLY A 877 10.03 11.27 5.88
C GLY A 877 10.64 11.66 4.53
N GLY A 878 11.98 11.64 4.44
CA GLY A 878 12.71 12.00 3.22
C GLY A 878 12.69 10.93 2.12
N THR A 879 12.97 11.33 0.87
CA THR A 879 13.20 10.41 -0.26
C THR A 879 14.20 10.95 -1.26
N GLY A 880 14.91 10.06 -1.96
CA GLY A 880 15.78 10.43 -3.07
C GLY A 880 15.01 10.70 -4.37
N ALA A 881 13.91 9.97 -4.58
CA ALA A 881 13.02 10.10 -5.74
C ALA A 881 11.64 9.50 -5.41
N SER A 882 10.59 10.25 -5.72
CA SER A 882 9.20 9.83 -5.54
C SER A 882 8.26 10.69 -6.39
N PRO A 883 7.09 10.18 -6.81
CA PRO A 883 6.03 11.02 -7.33
C PRO A 883 5.66 12.15 -6.35
N LEU A 884 5.41 13.34 -6.88
CA LEU A 884 5.02 14.50 -6.08
C LEU A 884 3.67 14.29 -5.38
N THR A 885 2.74 13.60 -6.05
CA THR A 885 1.44 13.22 -5.49
C THR A 885 1.60 12.50 -4.16
N SER A 886 2.53 11.55 -4.08
CA SER A 886 2.73 10.70 -2.89
C SER A 886 3.45 11.45 -1.76
N ILE A 887 4.45 12.28 -2.08
CA ILE A 887 5.15 13.10 -1.08
C ILE A 887 4.17 14.02 -0.31
N LYS A 888 3.12 14.51 -0.99
CA LYS A 888 2.18 15.47 -0.40
C LYS A 888 0.93 14.85 0.21
N ASN A 889 0.47 13.74 -0.34
CA ASN A 889 -0.90 13.29 -0.11
C ASN A 889 -1.01 11.87 0.45
N ALA A 890 0.08 11.13 0.67
CA ALA A 890 0.02 9.77 1.18
C ALA A 890 0.73 9.66 2.55
N GLY A 891 0.12 8.93 3.48
CA GLY A 891 0.59 8.83 4.87
C GLY A 891 0.12 9.97 5.78
N SER A 892 0.20 9.69 7.08
CA SER A 892 -0.20 10.57 8.17
C SER A 892 1.00 11.03 9.02
N PRO A 893 0.85 12.10 9.84
CA PRO A 893 1.82 12.45 10.88
C PRO A 893 2.17 11.26 11.77
N TRP A 894 3.45 11.11 12.16
CA TRP A 894 3.86 9.98 12.99
C TRP A 894 3.25 10.01 14.39
N GLU A 895 2.88 11.18 14.90
CA GLU A 895 2.26 11.30 16.23
C GLU A 895 0.92 10.56 16.29
N ILE A 896 0.20 10.45 15.18
CA ILE A 896 -1.02 9.63 15.08
C ILE A 896 -0.66 8.15 15.17
N GLY A 897 0.16 7.66 14.24
CA GLY A 897 0.47 6.24 14.13
C GLY A 897 1.26 5.69 15.31
N LEU A 898 2.17 6.48 15.90
CA LEU A 898 2.94 6.08 17.07
C LEU A 898 2.04 5.92 18.30
N ALA A 899 1.19 6.91 18.58
CA ALA A 899 0.24 6.84 19.69
C ALA A 899 -0.72 5.66 19.52
N GLU A 900 -1.30 5.49 18.34
CA GLU A 900 -2.21 4.36 18.04
C GLU A 900 -1.52 3.01 18.19
N THR A 901 -0.28 2.89 17.71
CA THR A 901 0.54 1.67 17.84
C THR A 901 0.82 1.34 19.30
N HIS A 902 1.28 2.32 20.08
CA HIS A 902 1.55 2.15 21.50
C HIS A 902 0.28 1.73 22.27
N GLN A 903 -0.81 2.50 22.11
CA GLN A 903 -2.09 2.23 22.76
C GLN A 903 -2.61 0.84 22.42
N THR A 904 -2.59 0.47 21.14
CA THR A 904 -3.05 -0.85 20.69
C THR A 904 -2.20 -1.94 21.30
N LEU A 905 -0.87 -1.87 21.21
CA LEU A 905 0.01 -2.90 21.77
C LEU A 905 -0.14 -3.05 23.30
N VAL A 906 -0.39 -1.97 24.03
CA VAL A 906 -0.69 -2.00 25.48
C VAL A 906 -2.02 -2.69 25.76
N LEU A 907 -3.11 -2.29 25.07
CA LEU A 907 -4.44 -2.92 25.17
C LEU A 907 -4.39 -4.42 24.88
N ASN A 908 -3.44 -4.82 24.04
CA ASN A 908 -3.24 -6.17 23.53
C ASN A 908 -2.28 -7.00 24.40
N LYS A 909 -1.64 -6.41 25.41
CA LYS A 909 -0.55 -7.01 26.21
C LYS A 909 0.61 -7.53 25.35
N LEU A 910 0.95 -6.79 24.29
CA LEU A 910 2.02 -7.10 23.34
C LEU A 910 3.19 -6.11 23.43
N ARG A 911 3.01 -4.96 24.10
CA ARG A 911 3.97 -3.85 24.11
C ARG A 911 5.34 -4.20 24.72
N SER A 912 5.39 -5.10 25.71
CA SER A 912 6.64 -5.55 26.34
C SER A 912 7.58 -6.30 25.41
N ARG A 913 7.04 -6.93 24.36
CA ARG A 913 7.74 -7.88 23.47
C ARG A 913 8.38 -7.23 22.24
N VAL A 914 8.21 -5.92 22.05
CA VAL A 914 8.65 -5.23 20.84
C VAL A 914 9.17 -3.84 21.16
N ALA A 915 10.31 -3.48 20.56
CA ALA A 915 10.80 -2.10 20.59
C ALA A 915 10.10 -1.24 19.53
N LEU A 916 9.63 -0.05 19.92
CA LEU A 916 9.02 0.92 19.00
C LEU A 916 10.04 2.00 18.64
N GLN A 917 10.29 2.18 17.35
CA GLN A 917 11.04 3.31 16.82
C GLN A 917 10.12 4.26 16.08
N VAL A 918 10.39 5.55 16.18
CA VAL A 918 9.73 6.57 15.36
C VAL A 918 10.73 7.28 14.45
N ASP A 919 10.36 7.50 13.20
CA ASP A 919 11.06 8.42 12.29
C ASP A 919 10.06 9.29 11.51
N GLY A 920 10.55 10.33 10.85
CA GLY A 920 9.70 11.31 10.15
C GLY A 920 9.92 12.72 10.67
N GLY A 921 10.80 13.46 9.99
CA GLY A 921 11.04 14.87 10.31
C GLY A 921 11.51 15.20 11.74
N LEU A 922 12.06 14.25 12.51
CA LEU A 922 12.75 14.51 13.79
C LEU A 922 14.00 15.37 13.56
N LYS A 923 14.22 16.37 14.41
CA LYS A 923 15.30 17.37 14.28
C LYS A 923 15.98 17.70 15.60
N THR A 924 15.23 17.77 16.70
CA THR A 924 15.70 18.29 17.99
C THR A 924 15.49 17.29 19.13
N GLY A 925 16.10 17.54 20.29
CA GLY A 925 15.87 16.76 21.51
C GLY A 925 14.42 16.85 21.99
N ARG A 926 13.75 17.98 21.78
CA ARG A 926 12.30 18.09 22.02
C ARG A 926 11.47 17.09 21.19
N ASP A 927 11.82 16.86 19.92
CA ASP A 927 11.12 15.86 19.10
C ASP A 927 11.29 14.44 19.68
N VAL A 928 12.48 14.12 20.18
CA VAL A 928 12.79 12.83 20.86
C VAL A 928 11.94 12.66 22.11
N VAL A 929 11.88 13.69 22.96
CA VAL A 929 11.08 13.65 24.19
C VAL A 929 9.60 13.42 23.87
N ILE A 930 9.04 14.11 22.87
CA ILE A 930 7.64 13.87 22.48
C ILE A 930 7.43 12.46 21.94
N GLY A 931 8.34 11.95 21.12
CA GLY A 931 8.28 10.57 20.67
C GLY A 931 8.31 9.57 21.83
N ALA A 932 9.16 9.79 22.84
CA ALA A 932 9.23 8.96 24.03
C ALA A 932 7.90 8.98 24.79
N LEU A 933 7.36 10.18 25.08
CA LEU A 933 6.09 10.35 25.78
C LEU A 933 4.90 9.70 25.04
N LEU A 934 4.94 9.65 23.71
CA LEU A 934 3.95 8.96 22.87
C LEU A 934 4.20 7.44 22.74
N GLY A 935 5.32 6.93 23.26
CA GLY A 935 5.58 5.50 23.43
C GLY A 935 6.79 4.91 22.69
N ALA A 936 7.63 5.72 22.04
CA ALA A 936 8.82 5.23 21.32
C ALA A 936 10.00 4.92 22.25
N ASP A 937 10.68 3.80 22.00
CA ASP A 937 11.94 3.37 22.63
C ASP A 937 13.19 3.90 21.89
N GLU A 938 13.09 4.06 20.57
CA GLU A 938 14.17 4.47 19.66
C GLU A 938 13.75 5.56 18.65
N PHE A 939 14.73 6.27 18.07
CA PHE A 939 14.48 7.47 17.25
C PHE A 939 15.32 7.49 15.97
N GLY A 940 14.66 7.56 14.81
CA GLY A 940 15.28 7.58 13.49
C GLY A 940 15.44 8.99 12.91
N PHE A 941 16.64 9.31 12.43
CA PHE A 941 16.97 10.62 11.84
C PHE A 941 17.57 10.46 10.44
N ALA A 942 16.95 11.07 9.43
CA ALA A 942 17.45 11.00 8.04
C ALA A 942 17.96 12.36 7.54
N THR A 943 17.04 13.32 7.41
CA THR A 943 17.35 14.61 6.79
C THR A 943 18.33 15.46 7.59
N ALA A 944 18.16 15.52 8.92
CA ALA A 944 19.03 16.32 9.78
C ALA A 944 20.51 15.88 9.73
N PRO A 945 20.87 14.58 9.85
CA PRO A 945 22.28 14.17 9.71
C PRO A 945 22.83 14.37 8.28
N LEU A 946 21.99 14.34 7.23
CA LEU A 946 22.42 14.78 5.89
C LEU A 946 22.72 16.27 5.83
N ILE A 947 21.94 17.12 6.52
CA ILE A 947 22.21 18.56 6.63
C ILE A 947 23.48 18.81 7.43
N ALA A 948 23.67 18.12 8.56
CA ALA A 948 24.92 18.15 9.32
C ALA A 948 26.13 17.75 8.46
N SER A 949 25.94 16.81 7.52
CA SER A 949 26.96 16.41 6.53
C SER A 949 27.15 17.42 5.39
N GLY A 950 26.25 18.40 5.22
CA GLY A 950 26.40 19.49 4.23
C GLY A 950 25.21 19.69 3.28
N CYS A 951 24.09 18.97 3.43
CA CYS A 951 22.92 19.17 2.58
C CYS A 951 22.35 20.59 2.73
N ILE A 952 22.00 21.22 1.60
CA ILE A 952 21.46 22.58 1.53
C ILE A 952 19.98 22.63 1.09
N MET A 953 19.28 21.50 1.16
CA MET A 953 17.84 21.37 0.84
C MET A 953 17.43 21.84 -0.57
N MET A 954 18.24 21.55 -1.59
CA MET A 954 17.95 21.97 -2.98
C MET A 954 16.82 21.18 -3.66
N ARG A 955 16.44 20.01 -3.11
CA ARG A 955 15.37 19.11 -3.62
C ARG A 955 15.56 18.61 -5.07
N LYS A 956 16.82 18.43 -5.48
CA LYS A 956 17.21 17.88 -6.80
C LYS A 956 17.88 16.50 -6.71
N CYS A 957 17.57 15.73 -5.67
CA CYS A 957 18.23 14.46 -5.37
C CYS A 957 18.03 13.42 -6.49
N HIS A 958 16.86 13.48 -7.15
CA HIS A 958 16.45 12.63 -8.26
C HIS A 958 17.11 13.00 -9.60
N LEU A 959 17.72 14.19 -9.72
CA LEU A 959 18.33 14.68 -10.97
C LEU A 959 19.83 14.40 -11.07
N ASN A 960 20.42 13.74 -10.07
CA ASN A 960 21.87 13.49 -9.98
C ASN A 960 22.76 14.74 -9.94
N THR A 961 22.19 15.92 -9.70
CA THR A 961 22.86 17.23 -9.77
C THR A 961 23.10 17.86 -8.39
N CYS A 962 23.32 17.02 -7.36
CA CYS A 962 23.56 17.51 -6.01
C CYS A 962 24.85 18.36 -5.94
N PRO A 963 24.77 19.66 -5.57
CA PRO A 963 25.92 20.56 -5.65
C PRO A 963 27.00 20.30 -4.59
N VAL A 964 26.66 19.52 -3.56
CA VAL A 964 27.49 19.23 -2.37
C VAL A 964 27.89 17.75 -2.25
N GLY A 965 27.75 16.97 -3.33
CA GLY A 965 28.25 15.59 -3.38
C GLY A 965 27.50 14.57 -2.51
N ILE A 966 26.30 14.89 -2.01
CA ILE A 966 25.49 13.98 -1.17
C ILE A 966 24.60 13.07 -2.02
N ALA A 967 23.64 13.62 -2.75
CA ALA A 967 22.63 12.84 -3.47
C ALA A 967 22.96 12.70 -4.97
N THR A 968 24.17 12.26 -5.28
CA THR A 968 24.69 12.15 -6.66
C THR A 968 25.70 11.01 -6.80
N GLN A 969 25.70 10.37 -7.96
CA GLN A 969 26.70 9.40 -8.39
C GLN A 969 27.71 10.00 -9.38
N ASP A 970 27.54 11.27 -9.76
CA ASP A 970 28.49 11.98 -10.63
C ASP A 970 29.85 12.15 -9.93
N PRO A 971 30.96 11.64 -10.49
CA PRO A 971 32.28 11.70 -9.85
C PRO A 971 32.84 13.12 -9.66
N VAL A 972 32.43 14.09 -10.48
CA VAL A 972 32.83 15.50 -10.34
C VAL A 972 32.09 16.14 -9.17
N LEU A 973 30.79 15.86 -9.03
CA LEU A 973 29.98 16.39 -7.94
C LEU A 973 30.27 15.70 -6.61
N ARG A 974 30.54 14.39 -6.61
CA ARG A 974 30.95 13.63 -5.40
C ARG A 974 32.22 14.18 -4.75
N ARG A 975 33.19 14.65 -5.55
CA ARG A 975 34.41 15.32 -5.06
C ARG A 975 34.14 16.60 -4.25
N ARG A 976 32.92 17.14 -4.29
CA ARG A 976 32.50 18.31 -3.50
C ARG A 976 31.97 17.94 -2.12
N PHE A 977 31.89 16.65 -1.77
CA PHE A 977 31.48 16.22 -0.44
C PHE A 977 32.53 16.62 0.60
N THR A 978 32.12 17.40 1.61
CA THR A 978 32.99 17.90 2.68
C THR A 978 32.49 17.52 4.08
N GLY A 979 31.47 16.67 4.17
CA GLY A 979 30.98 16.12 5.42
C GLY A 979 32.03 15.25 6.10
N LYS A 980 32.05 15.25 7.43
CA LYS A 980 32.92 14.39 8.23
C LYS A 980 32.12 13.66 9.31
N PRO A 981 32.59 12.52 9.83
CA PRO A 981 31.84 11.78 10.85
C PRO A 981 31.62 12.62 12.11
N GLU A 982 32.57 13.48 12.47
CA GLU A 982 32.51 14.32 13.67
C GLU A 982 31.32 15.29 13.62
N HIS A 983 30.92 15.78 12.45
CA HIS A 983 29.75 16.65 12.33
C HIS A 983 28.46 15.93 12.75
N ILE A 984 28.34 14.64 12.42
CA ILE A 984 27.18 13.82 12.76
C ILE A 984 27.24 13.46 14.25
N VAL A 985 28.43 13.10 14.76
CA VAL A 985 28.65 12.83 16.18
C VAL A 985 28.23 14.05 17.02
N ASN A 986 28.75 15.24 16.70
CA ASN A 986 28.40 16.48 17.39
C ASN A 986 26.88 16.72 17.38
N TYR A 987 26.22 16.55 16.23
CA TYR A 987 24.77 16.70 16.12
C TYR A 987 24.01 15.79 17.09
N PHE A 988 24.31 14.49 17.11
CA PHE A 988 23.60 13.55 17.97
C PHE A 988 23.88 13.77 19.45
N PHE A 989 25.09 14.17 19.82
CA PHE A 989 25.40 14.56 21.19
C PHE A 989 24.68 15.84 21.62
N PHE A 990 24.51 16.83 20.73
CA PHE A 990 23.68 18.01 21.03
C PHE A 990 22.21 17.64 21.25
N VAL A 991 21.66 16.79 20.38
CA VAL A 991 20.28 16.27 20.54
C VAL A 991 20.14 15.52 21.88
N ALA A 992 21.08 14.63 22.20
CA ALA A 992 21.06 13.88 23.46
C ALA A 992 21.20 14.80 24.69
N GLU A 993 22.03 15.83 24.63
CA GLU A 993 22.16 16.79 25.74
C GLU A 993 20.90 17.63 25.93
N GLU A 994 20.24 18.06 24.85
CA GLU A 994 18.92 18.72 24.92
C GLU A 994 17.88 17.79 25.56
N VAL A 995 17.88 16.49 25.22
CA VAL A 995 17.03 15.50 25.88
C VAL A 995 17.31 15.45 27.39
N ARG A 996 18.59 15.39 27.80
CA ARG A 996 18.96 15.36 29.22
C ARG A 996 18.51 16.60 29.98
N GLN A 997 18.63 17.78 29.37
CA GLN A 997 18.18 19.03 29.95
C GLN A 997 16.66 19.01 30.17
N ILE A 998 15.89 18.53 29.20
CA ILE A 998 14.43 18.41 29.33
C ILE A 998 14.09 17.38 30.42
N MET A 999 14.73 16.21 30.44
CA MET A 999 14.54 15.18 31.47
C MET A 999 14.80 15.72 32.89
N ALA A 1000 15.92 16.42 33.08
CA ALA A 1000 16.28 17.05 34.36
C ALA A 1000 15.20 18.05 34.80
N SER A 1001 14.71 18.88 33.87
CA SER A 1001 13.66 19.87 34.13
C SER A 1001 12.32 19.24 34.53
N LEU A 1002 12.04 18.03 34.06
CA LEU A 1002 10.82 17.27 34.36
C LEU A 1002 10.96 16.34 35.58
N GLY A 1003 12.19 16.15 36.07
CA GLY A 1003 12.49 15.26 37.19
C GLY A 1003 12.50 13.77 36.82
N TYR A 1004 12.99 13.42 35.63
CA TYR A 1004 13.18 12.02 35.18
C TYR A 1004 14.67 11.69 35.09
N ALA A 1005 15.10 10.58 35.69
CA ALA A 1005 16.51 10.19 35.68
C ALA A 1005 16.90 9.37 34.44
N SER A 1006 15.93 8.66 33.84
CA SER A 1006 16.13 7.85 32.64
C SER A 1006 15.00 8.03 31.63
N LEU A 1007 15.29 7.86 30.34
CA LEU A 1007 14.32 7.99 29.27
C LEU A 1007 13.24 6.91 29.40
N ASN A 1008 13.59 5.74 29.92
CA ASN A 1008 12.64 4.67 30.22
C ASN A 1008 11.52 5.10 31.15
N GLU A 1009 11.77 6.01 32.11
CA GLU A 1009 10.72 6.53 33.00
C GLU A 1009 9.72 7.43 32.26
N MET A 1010 10.10 7.98 31.10
CA MET A 1010 9.26 8.87 30.29
C MET A 1010 8.44 8.14 29.23
N ILE A 1011 8.87 6.95 28.81
CA ILE A 1011 8.23 6.27 27.67
C ILE A 1011 6.75 5.97 28.00
N GLY A 1012 5.85 6.46 27.14
CA GLY A 1012 4.40 6.28 27.29
C GLY A 1012 3.74 7.14 28.38
N GLN A 1013 4.46 8.07 29.03
CA GLN A 1013 3.90 8.97 30.06
C GLN A 1013 3.08 10.12 29.43
N ILE A 1014 1.96 9.76 28.81
CA ILE A 1014 1.17 10.66 27.98
C ILE A 1014 0.57 11.85 28.75
N ASN A 1015 0.36 11.66 30.05
CA ASN A 1015 -0.14 12.68 30.99
C ASN A 1015 0.82 13.88 31.16
N VAL A 1016 2.08 13.76 30.73
CA VAL A 1016 3.07 14.85 30.69
C VAL A 1016 2.77 15.85 29.58
N LEU A 1017 2.10 15.40 28.52
CA LEU A 1017 1.67 16.28 27.43
C LEU A 1017 0.36 16.97 27.81
N ASP A 1018 0.31 18.25 27.49
CA ASP A 1018 -0.89 19.07 27.53
C ASP A 1018 -1.05 19.78 26.19
N ARG A 1019 -2.24 20.32 25.97
CA ARG A 1019 -2.52 21.16 24.82
C ARG A 1019 -1.92 22.53 25.11
N LYS A 1020 -1.06 23.02 24.22
CA LYS A 1020 -0.87 24.46 24.13
C LYS A 1020 -2.19 25.02 23.60
N LYS A 1021 -2.82 25.99 24.28
CA LYS A 1021 -3.89 26.74 23.64
C LYS A 1021 -3.28 27.43 22.41
N ALA A 1022 -3.67 27.00 21.21
CA ALA A 1022 -3.31 27.66 19.97
C ALA A 1022 -4.07 29.00 19.91
N ASN A 1023 -3.61 29.99 20.66
CA ASN A 1023 -4.39 31.19 20.97
C ASN A 1023 -4.46 32.21 19.81
N ASP A 1024 -3.78 32.00 18.68
CA ASP A 1024 -3.57 33.07 17.69
C ASP A 1024 -3.97 32.72 16.23
N HIS A 1025 -4.51 31.51 15.91
CA HIS A 1025 -4.88 31.15 14.54
C HIS A 1025 -6.26 30.48 14.38
N TYR A 1026 -7.09 31.05 13.51
CA TYR A 1026 -8.51 30.72 13.33
C TYR A 1026 -8.81 29.25 12.94
N LYS A 1027 -7.89 28.53 12.27
CA LYS A 1027 -8.08 27.09 11.97
C LYS A 1027 -7.59 26.17 13.09
N SER A 1028 -6.74 26.66 13.99
CA SER A 1028 -6.14 25.85 15.06
C SER A 1028 -6.89 25.91 16.38
N GLU A 1029 -7.79 26.88 16.57
CA GLU A 1029 -8.60 27.03 17.80
C GLU A 1029 -9.47 25.80 18.10
N GLY A 1030 -9.86 25.03 17.08
CA GLY A 1030 -10.68 23.82 17.20
C GLY A 1030 -9.91 22.49 17.24
N LEU A 1031 -8.57 22.50 17.22
CA LEU A 1031 -7.80 21.25 17.11
C LEU A 1031 -7.94 20.37 18.36
N ASP A 1032 -8.37 19.12 18.20
CA ASP A 1032 -8.46 18.13 19.28
C ASP A 1032 -7.46 16.97 19.09
N PHE A 1033 -6.68 16.71 20.14
CA PHE A 1033 -5.68 15.65 20.22
C PHE A 1033 -6.04 14.60 21.30
N SER A 1034 -7.25 14.65 21.86
CA SER A 1034 -7.73 13.71 22.90
C SER A 1034 -7.46 12.25 22.57
N LYS A 1035 -7.72 11.84 21.32
CA LYS A 1035 -7.48 10.48 20.81
C LYS A 1035 -6.00 10.08 20.84
N LEU A 1036 -5.08 11.01 20.58
CA LEU A 1036 -3.63 10.75 20.64
C LEU A 1036 -3.13 10.65 22.08
N PHE A 1037 -3.76 11.39 23.00
CA PHE A 1037 -3.37 11.42 24.41
C PHE A 1037 -4.12 10.41 25.27
N PHE A 1038 -4.82 9.47 24.66
CA PHE A 1038 -5.56 8.43 25.35
C PHE A 1038 -4.60 7.47 26.07
N ASP A 1039 -4.78 7.32 27.38
CA ASP A 1039 -4.12 6.31 28.21
C ASP A 1039 -5.06 5.11 28.39
N PRO A 1040 -4.67 3.90 27.94
CA PRO A 1040 -5.43 2.68 28.17
C PRO A 1040 -5.68 2.32 29.64
N ALA A 1041 -4.88 2.85 30.59
CA ALA A 1041 -5.00 2.63 32.04
C ALA A 1041 -5.12 1.14 32.45
N MET A 1042 -4.26 0.28 31.88
CA MET A 1042 -4.33 -1.19 32.03
C MET A 1042 -3.74 -1.74 33.35
N GLY A 1043 -3.26 -0.87 34.24
CA GLY A 1043 -2.59 -1.25 35.51
C GLY A 1043 -1.09 -1.46 35.37
N GLU A 1044 -0.38 -1.52 36.50
CA GLU A 1044 1.09 -1.62 36.55
C GLU A 1044 1.64 -2.98 36.07
N ASP A 1045 0.80 -4.02 36.06
CA ASP A 1045 1.18 -5.36 35.59
C ASP A 1045 1.35 -5.46 34.06
N VAL A 1046 0.94 -4.43 33.31
CA VAL A 1046 1.05 -4.41 31.84
C VAL A 1046 2.22 -3.52 31.43
N GLY A 1047 3.27 -4.14 30.89
CA GLY A 1047 4.46 -3.42 30.42
C GLY A 1047 4.14 -2.43 29.29
N ILE A 1048 4.49 -1.16 29.51
CA ILE A 1048 4.35 -0.07 28.52
C ILE A 1048 5.64 0.21 27.74
N ILE A 1049 6.74 -0.45 28.12
CA ILE A 1049 8.06 -0.36 27.48
C ILE A 1049 8.54 -1.74 27.04
N HIS A 1050 9.46 -1.78 26.07
CA HIS A 1050 10.13 -3.02 25.69
C HIS A 1050 10.97 -3.57 26.86
N SER A 1051 10.70 -4.82 27.24
CA SER A 1051 11.31 -5.47 28.40
C SER A 1051 11.50 -6.98 28.24
N GLU A 1052 10.94 -7.58 27.19
CA GLU A 1052 10.96 -9.03 26.94
C GLU A 1052 11.39 -9.30 25.49
N LEU A 1053 12.24 -10.31 25.30
CA LEU A 1053 12.63 -10.77 23.96
C LEU A 1053 11.57 -11.73 23.40
N GLN A 1054 11.43 -11.74 22.08
CA GLN A 1054 10.60 -12.72 21.39
C GLN A 1054 11.27 -14.10 21.42
N ASP A 1055 10.48 -15.14 21.69
CA ASP A 1055 10.86 -16.50 21.35
C ASP A 1055 10.61 -16.69 19.84
N HIS A 1056 11.58 -17.20 19.10
CA HIS A 1056 11.48 -17.46 17.65
C HIS A 1056 11.39 -18.95 17.32
N HIS A 1057 11.43 -19.83 18.32
CA HIS A 1057 11.40 -21.29 18.20
C HIS A 1057 12.47 -21.86 17.24
N LEU A 1058 13.69 -21.32 17.33
CA LEU A 1058 14.81 -21.72 16.47
C LEU A 1058 15.54 -22.99 16.95
N GLU A 1059 15.20 -23.52 18.13
CA GLU A 1059 15.87 -24.68 18.71
C GLU A 1059 15.47 -26.00 18.05
N ASP A 1060 14.25 -26.07 17.53
CA ASP A 1060 13.67 -27.30 16.96
C ASP A 1060 13.72 -27.34 15.42
N VAL A 1061 14.40 -26.38 14.78
CA VAL A 1061 14.44 -26.30 13.31
C VAL A 1061 15.39 -27.35 12.73
N LEU A 1062 15.06 -27.86 11.54
CA LEU A 1062 15.83 -28.91 10.86
C LEU A 1062 17.32 -28.53 10.69
N ASP A 1063 17.63 -27.26 10.45
CA ASP A 1063 19.00 -26.78 10.30
C ASP A 1063 19.90 -27.02 11.52
N GLN A 1064 19.36 -27.10 12.75
CA GLN A 1064 20.19 -27.45 13.92
C GLN A 1064 20.85 -28.82 13.74
N LYS A 1065 20.10 -29.77 13.18
CA LYS A 1065 20.61 -31.09 12.80
C LYS A 1065 21.59 -30.96 11.64
N LEU A 1066 21.24 -30.23 10.58
CA LEU A 1066 22.09 -30.08 9.39
C LEU A 1066 23.44 -29.44 9.72
N ILE A 1067 23.48 -28.40 10.57
CA ILE A 1067 24.72 -27.74 11.02
C ILE A 1067 25.59 -28.71 11.81
N LYS A 1068 24.98 -29.49 12.71
CA LYS A 1068 25.71 -30.49 13.51
C LYS A 1068 26.36 -31.55 12.63
N GLU A 1069 25.63 -32.05 11.63
CA GLU A 1069 26.15 -33.07 10.70
C GLU A 1069 27.15 -32.48 9.69
N ALA A 1070 26.99 -31.21 9.29
CA ALA A 1070 27.91 -30.49 8.39
C ALA A 1070 29.19 -29.98 9.08
N ALA A 1071 29.33 -30.15 10.39
CA ALA A 1071 30.47 -29.66 11.16
C ALA A 1071 31.86 -30.05 10.59
N PRO A 1072 32.10 -31.24 9.99
CA PRO A 1072 33.37 -31.55 9.33
C PRO A 1072 33.70 -30.58 8.18
N ALA A 1073 32.75 -30.34 7.27
CA ALA A 1073 32.92 -29.41 6.16
C ALA A 1073 33.13 -27.97 6.63
N LEU A 1074 32.34 -27.53 7.63
CA LEU A 1074 32.41 -26.18 8.21
C LEU A 1074 33.72 -25.86 8.96
N ASN A 1075 34.52 -26.88 9.26
CA ASN A 1075 35.82 -26.75 9.93
C ASN A 1075 37.00 -27.01 8.97
N GLY A 1076 36.76 -26.97 7.65
CA GLY A 1076 37.79 -27.12 6.61
C GLY A 1076 38.28 -28.55 6.38
N LYS A 1077 37.49 -29.57 6.76
CA LYS A 1077 37.81 -31.00 6.55
C LYS A 1077 37.09 -31.54 5.29
N ASP A 1078 36.79 -32.84 5.26
CA ASP A 1078 36.19 -33.56 4.12
C ASP A 1078 34.79 -33.07 3.77
N ALA A 1079 34.35 -33.36 2.53
CA ALA A 1079 32.97 -33.16 2.10
C ALA A 1079 32.00 -34.06 2.87
N VAL A 1080 30.76 -33.61 3.05
CA VAL A 1080 29.74 -34.29 3.85
C VAL A 1080 28.50 -34.57 3.01
N GLN A 1081 27.96 -35.79 3.14
CA GLN A 1081 26.65 -36.17 2.61
C GLN A 1081 25.68 -36.44 3.77
N ILE A 1082 24.50 -35.83 3.71
CA ILE A 1082 23.44 -35.93 4.71
C ILE A 1082 22.20 -36.52 4.03
N THR A 1083 21.50 -37.45 4.67
CA THR A 1083 20.19 -37.95 4.19
C THR A 1083 19.17 -37.91 5.32
N THR A 1084 18.02 -37.26 5.10
CA THR A 1084 16.98 -37.11 6.12
C THR A 1084 15.59 -36.95 5.50
N GLU A 1085 14.54 -37.14 6.30
CA GLU A 1085 13.16 -36.84 5.89
C GLU A 1085 12.86 -35.35 6.08
N ILE A 1086 11.89 -34.83 5.31
CA ILE A 1086 11.35 -33.47 5.43
C ILE A 1086 9.83 -33.48 5.34
N ASN A 1087 9.18 -32.54 6.04
CA ASN A 1087 7.75 -32.35 6.01
C ASN A 1087 7.38 -30.86 5.86
N ASN A 1088 6.11 -30.57 5.55
CA ASN A 1088 5.71 -29.20 5.22
C ASN A 1088 5.86 -28.20 6.39
N THR A 1089 5.95 -28.68 7.63
CA THR A 1089 6.24 -27.83 8.80
C THR A 1089 7.73 -27.49 8.93
N ASP A 1090 8.62 -28.20 8.24
CA ASP A 1090 10.05 -27.89 8.13
C ASP A 1090 10.24 -26.73 7.14
N ARG A 1091 10.09 -25.51 7.64
CA ARG A 1091 10.22 -24.27 6.87
C ARG A 1091 11.67 -23.81 6.83
N THR A 1092 12.05 -23.14 5.74
CA THR A 1092 13.35 -22.45 5.64
C THR A 1092 14.57 -23.38 5.79
N ALA A 1093 14.42 -24.64 5.41
CA ALA A 1093 15.48 -25.64 5.54
C ALA A 1093 16.72 -25.29 4.68
N GLY A 1094 17.91 -25.39 5.28
CA GLY A 1094 19.22 -25.10 4.68
C GLY A 1094 19.69 -23.65 4.88
N THR A 1095 18.82 -22.77 5.36
CA THR A 1095 19.09 -21.33 5.44
C THR A 1095 19.97 -20.95 6.61
N MET A 1096 19.76 -21.54 7.79
CA MET A 1096 20.62 -21.27 8.95
C MET A 1096 22.02 -21.83 8.75
N LEU A 1097 22.13 -23.02 8.13
CA LEU A 1097 23.42 -23.55 7.68
C LEU A 1097 24.14 -22.57 6.72
N SER A 1098 23.39 -21.96 5.79
CA SER A 1098 23.94 -20.99 4.85
C SER A 1098 24.41 -19.71 5.54
N GLY A 1099 23.69 -19.24 6.56
CA GLY A 1099 24.13 -18.14 7.43
C GLY A 1099 25.45 -18.45 8.12
N VAL A 1100 25.63 -19.67 8.61
CA VAL A 1100 26.90 -20.13 9.23
C VAL A 1100 28.04 -20.14 8.21
N VAL A 1101 27.80 -20.62 6.99
CA VAL A 1101 28.78 -20.61 5.90
C VAL A 1101 29.17 -19.17 5.55
N ALA A 1102 28.20 -18.29 5.27
CA ALA A 1102 28.46 -16.91 4.91
C ALA A 1102 29.18 -16.13 6.01
N SER A 1103 28.85 -16.37 7.29
CA SER A 1103 29.54 -15.73 8.42
C SER A 1103 31.02 -16.11 8.53
N LYS A 1104 31.40 -17.30 8.06
CA LYS A 1104 32.78 -17.81 8.14
C LYS A 1104 33.59 -17.56 6.88
N PHE A 1105 32.97 -17.70 5.71
CA PHE A 1105 33.64 -17.77 4.42
C PHE A 1105 33.21 -16.66 3.45
N GLY A 1106 32.34 -15.74 3.88
CA GLY A 1106 31.79 -14.69 3.03
C GLY A 1106 30.95 -15.22 1.87
N HIS A 1107 30.73 -14.41 0.84
CA HIS A 1107 30.01 -14.82 -0.38
C HIS A 1107 30.80 -15.84 -1.23
N GLU A 1108 32.12 -15.93 -1.07
CA GLU A 1108 32.94 -16.96 -1.74
C GLU A 1108 32.53 -18.37 -1.30
N GLY A 1109 32.05 -18.53 -0.06
CA GLY A 1109 31.47 -19.79 0.43
C GLY A 1109 32.46 -20.96 0.47
N LEU A 1110 31.95 -22.15 0.17
CA LEU A 1110 32.73 -23.40 0.12
C LEU A 1110 32.91 -23.87 -1.33
N ASP A 1111 33.83 -24.83 -1.54
CA ASP A 1111 33.92 -25.57 -2.80
C ASP A 1111 32.57 -26.21 -3.17
N GLU A 1112 32.30 -26.38 -4.46
CA GLU A 1112 31.05 -27.00 -4.93
C GLU A 1112 30.84 -28.40 -4.34
N ASP A 1113 29.58 -28.72 -4.03
CA ASP A 1113 29.15 -30.00 -3.44
C ASP A 1113 29.87 -30.40 -2.14
N LYS A 1114 30.50 -29.45 -1.44
CA LYS A 1114 31.17 -29.71 -0.15
C LYS A 1114 30.19 -30.22 0.91
N ILE A 1115 28.94 -29.75 0.87
CA ILE A 1115 27.85 -30.25 1.70
C ILE A 1115 26.68 -30.63 0.78
N HIS A 1116 26.35 -31.92 0.70
CA HIS A 1116 25.23 -32.44 -0.09
C HIS A 1116 24.17 -33.02 0.83
N ILE A 1117 22.97 -32.45 0.79
CA ILE A 1117 21.83 -32.82 1.63
C ILE A 1117 20.75 -33.44 0.75
N LYS A 1118 20.48 -34.72 0.94
CA LYS A 1118 19.38 -35.44 0.30
C LYS A 1118 18.17 -35.54 1.24
N LEU A 1119 17.00 -35.16 0.74
CA LEU A 1119 15.75 -35.07 1.48
C LEU A 1119 14.66 -35.87 0.79
N ASN A 1120 13.78 -36.51 1.56
CA ASN A 1120 12.57 -37.15 1.05
C ASN A 1120 11.33 -36.58 1.74
N GLY A 1121 10.29 -36.26 0.97
CA GLY A 1121 9.01 -35.78 1.49
C GLY A 1121 8.56 -34.46 0.87
N THR A 1122 7.79 -33.67 1.62
CA THR A 1122 7.27 -32.38 1.15
C THR A 1122 7.94 -31.25 1.92
N ALA A 1123 8.69 -30.37 1.26
CA ALA A 1123 9.32 -29.24 1.94
C ALA A 1123 8.31 -28.13 2.24
N GLY A 1124 8.45 -27.51 3.41
CA GLY A 1124 7.73 -26.29 3.76
C GLY A 1124 8.15 -25.11 2.90
N GLN A 1125 7.57 -23.96 3.23
CA GLN A 1125 7.88 -22.68 2.61
C GLN A 1125 9.37 -22.31 2.74
N SER A 1126 9.91 -21.56 1.77
CA SER A 1126 11.29 -21.02 1.78
C SER A 1126 12.40 -22.08 1.78
N PHE A 1127 12.15 -23.25 1.19
CA PHE A 1127 13.17 -24.30 1.03
C PHE A 1127 14.43 -23.79 0.31
N GLY A 1128 15.59 -23.89 0.96
CA GLY A 1128 16.85 -23.40 0.41
C GLY A 1128 16.91 -21.87 0.24
N ALA A 1129 16.19 -21.10 1.07
CA ALA A 1129 16.30 -19.65 1.04
C ALA A 1129 17.74 -19.19 1.39
N TRP A 1130 18.28 -18.25 0.63
CA TRP A 1130 19.66 -17.74 0.76
C TRP A 1130 20.72 -18.83 0.82
N LEU A 1131 20.51 -19.95 0.09
CA LEU A 1131 21.44 -21.07 0.07
C LEU A 1131 22.82 -20.62 -0.43
N ALA A 1132 23.83 -20.81 0.41
CA ALA A 1132 25.20 -20.38 0.15
C ALA A 1132 25.95 -21.33 -0.80
N ARG A 1133 26.98 -20.81 -1.47
CA ARG A 1133 27.87 -21.59 -2.34
C ARG A 1133 28.49 -22.79 -1.60
N GLY A 1134 28.50 -23.93 -2.29
CA GLY A 1134 29.05 -25.19 -1.80
C GLY A 1134 28.06 -26.08 -1.05
N ILE A 1135 26.81 -25.62 -0.90
CA ILE A 1135 25.69 -26.44 -0.39
C ILE A 1135 24.80 -26.87 -1.56
N THR A 1136 24.54 -28.18 -1.63
CA THR A 1136 23.61 -28.79 -2.59
C THR A 1136 22.45 -29.44 -1.83
N MET A 1137 21.22 -29.07 -2.18
CA MET A 1137 20.00 -29.63 -1.63
C MET A 1137 19.25 -30.40 -2.70
N GLU A 1138 19.07 -31.71 -2.49
CA GLU A 1138 18.36 -32.62 -3.37
C GLU A 1138 17.09 -33.12 -2.67
N LEU A 1139 15.92 -32.92 -3.29
CA LEU A 1139 14.62 -33.32 -2.74
C LEU A 1139 13.90 -34.31 -3.67
N GLU A 1140 13.68 -35.53 -3.17
CA GLU A 1140 12.76 -36.50 -3.76
C GLU A 1140 11.36 -36.28 -3.16
N GLY A 1141 10.49 -35.58 -3.89
CA GLY A 1141 9.17 -35.16 -3.43
C GLY A 1141 8.72 -33.85 -4.08
N GLU A 1142 8.24 -32.89 -3.30
CA GLU A 1142 7.77 -31.58 -3.77
C GLU A 1142 8.00 -30.49 -2.72
N ALA A 1143 7.95 -29.22 -3.11
CA ALA A 1143 8.17 -28.09 -2.19
C ALA A 1143 7.09 -27.01 -2.29
N ASN A 1144 6.87 -26.28 -1.19
CA ASN A 1144 5.93 -25.18 -1.15
C ASN A 1144 6.47 -23.92 -1.88
N ASP A 1145 5.99 -22.73 -1.53
CA ASP A 1145 6.38 -21.46 -2.16
C ASP A 1145 7.79 -21.02 -1.71
N TYR A 1146 8.35 -20.04 -2.42
CA TYR A 1146 9.62 -19.38 -2.08
C TYR A 1146 10.88 -20.26 -2.14
N VAL A 1147 10.84 -21.38 -2.87
CA VAL A 1147 12.03 -22.21 -3.10
C VAL A 1147 13.17 -21.37 -3.65
N GLY A 1148 14.36 -21.46 -3.05
CA GLY A 1148 15.54 -20.71 -3.48
C GLY A 1148 15.40 -19.19 -3.39
N LYS A 1149 14.49 -18.68 -2.55
CA LYS A 1149 14.37 -17.24 -2.26
C LYS A 1149 15.73 -16.65 -1.88
N GLY A 1150 16.17 -15.63 -2.61
CA GLY A 1150 17.48 -14.99 -2.38
C GLY A 1150 18.69 -15.90 -2.61
N LEU A 1151 18.57 -16.93 -3.46
CA LEU A 1151 19.66 -17.88 -3.74
C LEU A 1151 21.01 -17.17 -3.96
N SER A 1152 22.04 -17.62 -3.24
CA SER A 1152 23.34 -16.96 -3.14
C SER A 1152 24.48 -17.95 -3.42
N GLY A 1153 24.34 -18.74 -4.48
CA GLY A 1153 25.37 -19.62 -5.01
C GLY A 1153 25.18 -21.12 -4.74
N GLY A 1154 24.19 -21.52 -3.94
CA GLY A 1154 23.86 -22.92 -3.71
C GLY A 1154 23.18 -23.61 -4.90
N ARG A 1155 23.06 -24.94 -4.83
CA ARG A 1155 22.37 -25.77 -5.84
C ARG A 1155 21.13 -26.43 -5.24
N ILE A 1156 19.99 -26.32 -5.92
CA ILE A 1156 18.72 -26.95 -5.51
C ILE A 1156 18.22 -27.88 -6.64
N ILE A 1157 17.87 -29.12 -6.28
CA ILE A 1157 17.37 -30.13 -7.21
C ILE A 1157 16.08 -30.71 -6.61
N ILE A 1158 14.96 -30.65 -7.33
CA ILE A 1158 13.68 -31.21 -6.87
C ILE A 1158 13.06 -32.06 -7.98
N TYR A 1159 12.70 -33.30 -7.62
CA TYR A 1159 12.04 -34.23 -8.53
C TYR A 1159 10.97 -35.07 -7.81
N PRO A 1160 9.91 -35.51 -8.52
CA PRO A 1160 8.84 -36.30 -7.91
C PRO A 1160 9.36 -37.59 -7.28
N SER A 1161 8.65 -38.07 -6.26
CA SER A 1161 8.95 -39.37 -5.66
C SER A 1161 8.94 -40.47 -6.71
N LYS A 1162 9.86 -41.44 -6.61
CA LYS A 1162 9.84 -42.64 -7.45
C LYS A 1162 8.58 -43.48 -7.30
N ARG A 1163 7.79 -43.24 -6.25
CA ARG A 1163 6.49 -43.88 -6.00
C ARG A 1163 5.34 -43.23 -6.77
N ALA A 1164 5.50 -41.99 -7.22
CA ALA A 1164 4.50 -41.25 -7.98
C ALA A 1164 4.40 -41.78 -9.42
N LYS A 1165 3.76 -42.94 -9.59
CA LYS A 1165 3.69 -43.65 -10.88
C LYS A 1165 2.55 -43.22 -11.80
N ASN A 1166 1.55 -42.54 -11.24
CA ASN A 1166 0.31 -42.19 -11.94
C ASN A 1166 0.22 -40.72 -12.34
N ILE A 1167 1.24 -39.91 -12.04
CA ILE A 1167 1.36 -38.53 -12.48
C ILE A 1167 2.42 -38.39 -13.57
N VAL A 1168 2.25 -37.39 -14.42
CA VAL A 1168 3.23 -36.98 -15.42
C VAL A 1168 3.89 -35.71 -14.90
N ALA A 1169 5.22 -35.73 -14.73
CA ALA A 1169 5.95 -34.67 -14.02
C ALA A 1169 5.78 -33.31 -14.70
N GLU A 1170 5.93 -33.28 -16.03
CA GLU A 1170 5.80 -32.08 -16.87
C GLU A 1170 4.39 -31.48 -16.87
N ASN A 1171 3.38 -32.22 -16.38
CA ASN A 1171 1.99 -31.78 -16.22
C ASN A 1171 1.56 -31.64 -14.76
N SER A 1172 2.50 -31.70 -13.81
CA SER A 1172 2.21 -31.69 -12.37
C SER A 1172 2.97 -30.57 -11.67
N ILE A 1173 2.34 -29.95 -10.68
CA ILE A 1173 3.05 -28.97 -9.84
C ILE A 1173 4.12 -29.66 -9.00
N ILE A 1174 5.31 -29.06 -8.94
CA ILE A 1174 6.46 -29.54 -8.15
C ILE A 1174 6.95 -28.51 -7.13
N VAL A 1175 6.83 -27.23 -7.47
CA VAL A 1175 7.21 -26.08 -6.62
C VAL A 1175 6.17 -24.97 -6.70
N GLY A 1176 6.15 -24.13 -5.69
CA GLY A 1176 5.15 -23.09 -5.54
C GLY A 1176 5.38 -21.78 -6.27
N ASN A 1177 4.85 -20.74 -5.65
CA ASN A 1177 4.90 -19.37 -6.12
C ASN A 1177 6.20 -18.68 -5.71
N THR A 1178 6.57 -17.61 -6.42
CA THR A 1178 7.66 -16.70 -6.05
C THR A 1178 9.00 -17.43 -5.83
N VAL A 1179 9.22 -18.51 -6.60
CA VAL A 1179 10.47 -19.28 -6.61
C VAL A 1179 11.61 -18.40 -7.13
N LEU A 1180 12.80 -18.53 -6.53
CA LEU A 1180 14.00 -17.74 -6.86
C LEU A 1180 13.87 -16.22 -6.66
N TYR A 1181 12.95 -15.78 -5.79
CA TYR A 1181 12.74 -14.35 -5.59
C TYR A 1181 14.01 -13.62 -5.15
N GLY A 1182 14.50 -12.71 -5.99
CA GLY A 1182 15.69 -11.92 -5.69
C GLY A 1182 16.99 -12.74 -5.68
N ALA A 1183 17.00 -13.92 -6.28
CA ALA A 1183 18.20 -14.75 -6.40
C ALA A 1183 19.34 -14.02 -7.14
N ILE A 1184 20.58 -14.16 -6.67
CA ILE A 1184 21.73 -13.44 -7.23
C ILE A 1184 22.74 -14.36 -7.91
N GLU A 1185 22.79 -15.64 -7.52
CA GLU A 1185 23.72 -16.65 -8.05
C GLU A 1185 23.23 -18.04 -7.61
N GLY A 1186 23.65 -19.09 -8.30
CA GLY A 1186 23.34 -20.48 -7.97
C GLY A 1186 22.50 -21.18 -9.05
N GLU A 1187 22.16 -22.44 -8.80
CA GLU A 1187 21.51 -23.31 -9.78
C GLU A 1187 20.27 -23.98 -9.21
N CYS A 1188 19.21 -24.09 -10.01
CA CYS A 1188 17.98 -24.78 -9.65
C CYS A 1188 17.49 -25.69 -10.79
N TYR A 1189 17.13 -26.93 -10.45
CA TYR A 1189 16.62 -27.91 -11.41
C TYR A 1189 15.32 -28.51 -10.87
N PHE A 1190 14.21 -28.26 -11.57
CA PHE A 1190 12.86 -28.66 -11.17
C PHE A 1190 12.23 -29.56 -12.22
N ARG A 1191 12.00 -30.83 -11.85
CA ARG A 1191 11.31 -31.80 -12.71
C ARG A 1191 9.79 -31.70 -12.50
N GLY A 1192 9.20 -30.66 -13.05
CA GLY A 1192 7.76 -30.40 -13.07
C GLY A 1192 7.43 -28.92 -13.19
N VAL A 1193 6.17 -28.57 -12.94
CA VAL A 1193 5.63 -27.21 -13.13
C VAL A 1193 5.78 -26.36 -11.86
N ALA A 1194 6.21 -25.11 -12.03
CA ALA A 1194 6.23 -24.09 -10.99
C ALA A 1194 4.94 -23.24 -10.98
N GLY A 1195 4.69 -22.64 -9.81
CA GLY A 1195 3.62 -21.67 -9.61
C GLY A 1195 3.84 -20.32 -10.28
N GLU A 1196 3.11 -19.33 -9.78
CA GLU A 1196 3.11 -17.94 -10.24
C GLU A 1196 4.41 -17.22 -9.85
N ARG A 1197 4.80 -16.19 -10.63
CA ARG A 1197 5.96 -15.33 -10.35
C ARG A 1197 7.29 -16.10 -10.21
N PHE A 1198 7.45 -17.17 -10.99
CA PHE A 1198 8.70 -17.90 -11.06
C PHE A 1198 9.87 -16.99 -11.49
N ALA A 1199 10.99 -17.03 -10.77
CA ALA A 1199 12.17 -16.21 -11.01
C ALA A 1199 11.91 -14.69 -10.97
N VAL A 1200 10.89 -14.25 -10.21
CA VAL A 1200 10.65 -12.83 -9.99
C VAL A 1200 11.88 -12.17 -9.37
N ARG A 1201 12.30 -11.03 -9.94
CA ARG A 1201 13.52 -10.32 -9.51
C ARG A 1201 14.81 -11.18 -9.54
N ASN A 1202 14.88 -12.27 -10.31
CA ASN A 1202 16.13 -13.00 -10.48
C ASN A 1202 17.22 -12.09 -11.07
N SER A 1203 18.39 -12.10 -10.46
CA SER A 1203 19.52 -11.23 -10.73
C SER A 1203 20.80 -11.97 -11.11
N GLY A 1204 20.77 -13.30 -11.15
CA GLY A 1204 21.94 -14.07 -11.57
C GLY A 1204 21.86 -15.59 -11.43
N ALA A 1205 20.78 -16.16 -10.89
CA ALA A 1205 20.64 -17.61 -10.78
C ALA A 1205 20.27 -18.26 -12.11
N ILE A 1206 20.67 -19.52 -12.26
CA ILE A 1206 20.35 -20.39 -13.38
C ILE A 1206 19.23 -21.33 -12.95
N ALA A 1207 18.19 -21.49 -13.77
CA ALA A 1207 17.07 -22.36 -13.46
C ALA A 1207 16.57 -23.14 -14.67
N VAL A 1208 16.23 -24.41 -14.47
CA VAL A 1208 15.53 -25.26 -15.44
C VAL A 1208 14.25 -25.78 -14.81
N VAL A 1209 13.12 -25.61 -15.50
CA VAL A 1209 11.77 -26.00 -15.03
C VAL A 1209 10.93 -26.50 -16.21
N GLU A 1210 9.95 -27.37 -15.98
CA GLU A 1210 9.11 -27.97 -17.04
C GLU A 1210 7.81 -27.20 -17.31
N GLY A 1211 7.60 -26.06 -16.64
CA GLY A 1211 6.48 -25.14 -16.88
C GLY A 1211 6.37 -24.09 -15.77
N VAL A 1212 5.72 -22.97 -16.05
CA VAL A 1212 5.55 -21.86 -15.07
C VAL A 1212 4.17 -21.22 -15.14
N GLY A 1213 3.72 -20.63 -14.03
CA GLY A 1213 2.50 -19.82 -13.98
C GLY A 1213 2.63 -18.41 -14.57
N ASP A 1214 1.64 -17.57 -14.25
CA ASP A 1214 1.61 -16.16 -14.66
C ASP A 1214 2.82 -15.40 -14.08
N HIS A 1215 3.26 -14.34 -14.76
CA HIS A 1215 4.35 -13.45 -14.33
C HIS A 1215 5.72 -14.14 -14.19
N GLY A 1216 6.00 -15.17 -14.99
CA GLY A 1216 7.34 -15.77 -15.04
C GLY A 1216 8.41 -14.74 -15.46
N CYS A 1217 9.57 -14.74 -14.79
CA CYS A 1217 10.70 -13.82 -15.01
C CYS A 1217 10.36 -12.32 -14.82
N GLU A 1218 9.32 -11.99 -14.06
CA GLU A 1218 8.94 -10.60 -13.77
C GLU A 1218 10.09 -9.85 -13.07
N TYR A 1219 10.41 -8.63 -13.53
CA TYR A 1219 11.55 -7.82 -13.07
C TYR A 1219 12.92 -8.51 -13.08
N MET A 1220 13.13 -9.58 -13.85
CA MET A 1220 14.44 -10.23 -13.93
C MET A 1220 15.51 -9.23 -14.43
N THR A 1221 16.66 -9.19 -13.75
CA THR A 1221 17.80 -8.31 -14.07
C THR A 1221 19.07 -9.06 -14.46
N GLY A 1222 19.11 -10.38 -14.30
CA GLY A 1222 20.25 -11.23 -14.62
C GLY A 1222 19.91 -12.71 -14.42
N GLY A 1223 20.81 -13.60 -14.84
CA GLY A 1223 20.63 -15.05 -14.75
C GLY A 1223 20.12 -15.67 -16.06
N VAL A 1224 19.90 -16.99 -16.03
CA VAL A 1224 19.41 -17.77 -17.17
C VAL A 1224 18.27 -18.67 -16.73
N VAL A 1225 17.12 -18.57 -17.38
CA VAL A 1225 15.96 -19.43 -17.10
C VAL A 1225 15.62 -20.25 -18.34
N ALA A 1226 15.49 -21.56 -18.19
CA ALA A 1226 14.97 -22.45 -19.23
C ALA A 1226 13.63 -23.05 -18.78
N VAL A 1227 12.58 -22.78 -19.55
CA VAL A 1227 11.24 -23.34 -19.36
C VAL A 1227 10.98 -24.37 -20.45
N LEU A 1228 10.92 -25.64 -20.08
CA LEU A 1228 10.75 -26.80 -20.95
C LEU A 1228 9.27 -27.20 -21.11
N GLY A 1229 8.37 -26.20 -21.12
CA GLY A 1229 6.93 -26.41 -21.26
C GLY A 1229 6.16 -25.09 -21.22
N GLY A 1230 4.87 -25.16 -20.87
CA GLY A 1230 3.97 -24.01 -20.92
C GLY A 1230 4.30 -22.88 -19.94
N THR A 1231 3.93 -21.64 -20.31
CA THR A 1231 4.04 -20.44 -19.47
C THR A 1231 2.66 -19.84 -19.22
N GLY A 1232 2.50 -19.14 -18.09
CA GLY A 1232 1.35 -18.26 -17.88
C GLY A 1232 1.48 -16.91 -18.60
N ARG A 1233 0.52 -16.03 -18.34
CA ARG A 1233 0.41 -14.68 -18.92
C ARG A 1233 1.48 -13.74 -18.38
N ASN A 1234 1.72 -12.64 -19.10
CA ASN A 1234 2.57 -11.52 -18.65
C ASN A 1234 4.03 -11.94 -18.35
N PHE A 1235 4.54 -12.94 -19.07
CA PHE A 1235 5.92 -13.40 -18.95
C PHE A 1235 6.91 -12.28 -19.28
N ALA A 1236 8.01 -12.21 -18.52
CA ALA A 1236 9.08 -11.23 -18.65
C ALA A 1236 8.65 -9.76 -18.47
N ALA A 1237 7.51 -9.48 -17.83
CA ALA A 1237 7.10 -8.12 -17.53
C ALA A 1237 8.15 -7.38 -16.67
N GLY A 1238 8.66 -6.26 -17.19
CA GLY A 1238 9.72 -5.50 -16.53
C GLY A 1238 11.10 -6.20 -16.50
N MET A 1239 11.31 -7.30 -17.22
CA MET A 1239 12.62 -7.95 -17.35
C MET A 1239 13.60 -7.01 -18.06
N SER A 1240 14.62 -6.54 -17.33
CA SER A 1240 15.61 -5.58 -17.81
C SER A 1240 17.01 -6.16 -18.00
N GLY A 1241 17.20 -7.45 -17.71
CA GLY A 1241 18.44 -8.18 -17.91
C GLY A 1241 18.29 -9.68 -17.65
N GLY A 1242 19.24 -10.48 -18.13
CA GLY A 1242 19.16 -11.95 -18.12
C GLY A 1242 18.67 -12.53 -19.44
N ILE A 1243 18.56 -13.86 -19.51
CA ILE A 1243 18.10 -14.60 -20.70
C ILE A 1243 17.06 -15.65 -20.25
N ALA A 1244 15.94 -15.73 -20.96
CA ALA A 1244 14.96 -16.81 -20.78
C ALA A 1244 14.80 -17.59 -22.09
N TYR A 1245 14.88 -18.91 -22.02
CA TYR A 1245 14.56 -19.84 -23.09
C TYR A 1245 13.21 -20.48 -22.78
N VAL A 1246 12.28 -20.45 -23.72
CA VAL A 1246 10.94 -21.03 -23.55
C VAL A 1246 10.68 -22.01 -24.68
N MET A 1247 10.39 -23.25 -24.34
CA MET A 1247 9.96 -24.28 -25.28
C MET A 1247 8.46 -24.15 -25.54
N ASP A 1248 8.08 -23.59 -26.69
CA ASP A 1248 6.68 -23.42 -27.09
C ASP A 1248 6.30 -24.39 -28.21
N GLU A 1249 5.92 -25.61 -27.83
CA GLU A 1249 5.44 -26.63 -28.78
C GLU A 1249 4.03 -26.29 -29.31
N SER A 1250 3.25 -25.51 -28.56
CA SER A 1250 1.87 -25.13 -28.87
C SER A 1250 1.74 -23.92 -29.82
N GLY A 1251 2.80 -23.12 -29.97
CA GLY A 1251 2.78 -21.88 -30.73
C GLY A 1251 1.96 -20.76 -30.07
N THR A 1252 1.71 -20.83 -28.76
CA THR A 1252 0.84 -19.89 -28.03
C THR A 1252 1.59 -18.82 -27.25
N PHE A 1253 2.91 -18.90 -27.14
CA PHE A 1253 3.71 -17.99 -26.30
C PHE A 1253 3.68 -16.53 -26.79
N ALA A 1254 3.53 -16.32 -28.10
CA ALA A 1254 3.49 -14.98 -28.69
C ALA A 1254 2.15 -14.23 -28.49
N ASN A 1255 1.10 -14.94 -28.04
CA ASN A 1255 -0.23 -14.39 -27.78
C ASN A 1255 -0.31 -13.82 -26.37
#